data_AF-A0A1L9VB91-F1
#
_entry.id   AF-A0A1L9VB91-F1
#
_cell.length_a   1.000
_cell.length_b   1.000
_cell.length_c   1.000
_cell.angle_alpha   90.00
_cell.angle_beta   90.00
_cell.angle_gamma   90.00
#
_symmetry.space_group_name_H-M   'P 1'
#
loop_
_entity.id
_entity.type
_entity.pdbx_description
1 polymer ?
#
loop_
_entity_poly.entity_id
_entity_poly.type
_entity_poly.pdbx_seq_one_letter_code
_entity_poly.pdbx_strand_id
1 'polypeptide(L)'
;MSHNRNIFYTLPPDKTIKPPEFPPRPDLFDEVQWAPYISPEDAKLARQLWELPDSILGHVKNPNGPFHPRDATAMDALAYNVYEHLMQQHLIPPSENDWEQKWEETTLHNKTWSVQEIFDPAKGLHAQYPDGPILIQGHDVLSAPYWTVARLRAELHSRGLDGSGRAAHLRRRLHDAERRSLGYTFLPKSDLSHWGVNRSDNFTFKLSETDTLKPLDMYTWAIMLSPYNPAYWLSRAYCHYLQAFFDLAIGDAYRAQLLCEVLNDGRQRNRQPGLYLRIWNAIEQHILADRIKSETETLRGTNGINSFVATIRRALHNIISLSLSALSSWKDYKVMERYLPERVIFSNYRDSSAFERRQRILEDTAREYRGKRSKERLFYHEENAGNVNGGKQYPYGADDKDRTTSVSLELINNNAFRDYPKCEVRASAEDDSLFVVATEDIEKKTLIFAEEPSIRGHLGVAQLPEDKVFYESEEPRCENCRRPIDVDVLGRYDSESLTIKNGTHPEACPCHLLEAKEHLYFCPAEPQQGTTCLQIAQRLYHYRVCGKNWDWLHDAMRARITPWKMFHHYTDLEDYLEHHLKGHLDFFTHTNEKHGTALSLLLREVFDITLMRRIRTGDANLMAHEIDELAMLEDPKSWSNSWFPFTFAANIRVPFDILLQLGVDIFSDLTFDTWVIQTVLRKLIINAVPWDEKWRGDIERVKREGLGTNGELPGTTAQKAMLNEKKSFDVFHPDFETLYLFSGFSLFNHACNYGGHNANWGYDEEIPNRMLVWAAEDIPKGTEIRIPYKYRPMSSMSAQRILGKDCQC
;
A
#
# COMPACT_ATOMS: atom_id res chain seq x y z
N MET A 1 1.84 -28.02 -49.57
CA MET A 1 1.18 -26.99 -48.74
C MET A 1 0.34 -27.54 -47.58
N SER A 2 0.20 -28.87 -47.37
CA SER A 2 -0.56 -29.43 -46.22
C SER A 2 0.24 -29.52 -44.91
N HIS A 3 1.58 -29.56 -44.95
CA HIS A 3 2.43 -29.67 -43.75
C HIS A 3 2.55 -28.38 -42.92
N ASN A 4 2.31 -27.21 -43.50
CA ASN A 4 2.42 -25.93 -42.78
C ASN A 4 1.12 -25.47 -42.08
N ARG A 5 -0.01 -26.15 -42.31
CA ARG A 5 -1.27 -25.82 -41.61
C ARG A 5 -1.31 -26.43 -40.21
N ASN A 6 -0.70 -27.60 -39.97
CA ASN A 6 -0.72 -28.27 -38.66
C ASN A 6 0.07 -27.54 -37.56
N ILE A 7 1.07 -26.71 -37.91
CA ILE A 7 1.93 -26.02 -36.93
C ILE A 7 1.14 -24.99 -36.11
N PHE A 8 0.09 -24.39 -36.70
CA PHE A 8 -0.78 -23.42 -36.03
C PHE A 8 -1.89 -24.07 -35.18
N TYR A 9 -2.07 -25.40 -35.27
CA TYR A 9 -3.11 -26.14 -34.54
C TYR A 9 -2.56 -27.06 -33.44
N THR A 10 -1.23 -27.17 -33.32
CA THR A 10 -0.55 -27.88 -32.24
C THR A 10 -0.43 -27.00 -31.00
N LEU A 11 -0.76 -27.55 -29.83
CA LEU A 11 -0.47 -26.95 -28.52
C LEU A 11 1.00 -26.49 -28.50
N PRO A 12 1.30 -25.22 -28.12
CA PRO A 12 2.68 -24.86 -27.84
C PRO A 12 3.18 -25.83 -26.77
N PRO A 13 4.41 -26.38 -26.92
CA PRO A 13 4.92 -27.35 -25.96
C PRO A 13 4.80 -26.83 -24.52
N ASP A 14 4.60 -27.72 -23.55
CA ASP A 14 4.49 -27.34 -22.15
C ASP A 14 5.64 -26.41 -21.74
N LYS A 15 5.31 -25.33 -21.03
CA LYS A 15 6.23 -24.27 -20.58
C LYS A 15 6.80 -23.34 -21.68
N THR A 16 6.31 -23.41 -22.91
CA THR A 16 6.70 -22.47 -23.99
C THR A 16 6.18 -21.05 -23.72
N ILE A 17 4.92 -20.91 -23.29
CA ILE A 17 4.38 -19.63 -22.85
C ILE A 17 4.88 -19.39 -21.42
N LYS A 18 5.86 -18.48 -21.28
CA LYS A 18 6.34 -18.08 -19.96
C LYS A 18 5.28 -17.22 -19.28
N PRO A 19 4.98 -17.46 -17.99
CA PRO A 19 4.09 -16.58 -17.26
C PRO A 19 4.68 -15.17 -17.19
N PRO A 20 3.84 -14.12 -17.12
CA PRO A 20 4.32 -12.78 -16.85
C PRO A 20 5.06 -12.76 -15.51
N GLU A 21 6.11 -11.94 -15.42
CA GLU A 21 6.93 -11.82 -14.20
C GLU A 21 6.17 -11.17 -13.05
N PHE A 22 5.12 -10.40 -13.35
CA PHE A 22 4.29 -9.72 -12.38
C PHE A 22 2.80 -9.80 -12.77
N PRO A 23 1.87 -9.64 -11.81
CA PRO A 23 0.43 -9.63 -12.04
C PRO A 23 -0.07 -8.63 -13.10
N PRO A 24 -1.27 -8.83 -13.68
CA PRO A 24 -1.90 -7.81 -14.52
C PRO A 24 -2.11 -6.48 -13.76
N ARG A 25 -2.30 -5.40 -14.52
CA ARG A 25 -2.57 -4.04 -14.00
C ARG A 25 -3.93 -3.57 -14.54
N PRO A 26 -4.63 -2.64 -13.86
CA PRO A 26 -5.84 -2.03 -14.38
C PRO A 26 -5.59 -1.26 -15.68
N ASP A 27 -6.67 -1.03 -16.42
CA ASP A 27 -6.71 0.10 -17.37
C ASP A 27 -7.14 1.35 -16.59
N LEU A 28 -6.38 2.44 -16.75
CA LEU A 28 -6.51 3.65 -15.93
C LEU A 28 -7.03 4.84 -16.74
N PHE A 29 -7.60 4.57 -17.92
CA PHE A 29 -8.09 5.58 -18.84
C PHE A 29 -9.19 6.42 -18.16
N ASP A 30 -8.89 7.70 -17.88
CA ASP A 30 -9.74 8.69 -17.19
C ASP A 30 -10.08 8.42 -15.71
N GLU A 31 -9.31 7.57 -15.01
CA GLU A 31 -9.59 7.25 -13.60
C GLU A 31 -9.07 8.30 -12.60
N VAL A 32 -7.98 8.99 -12.92
CA VAL A 32 -7.26 9.86 -11.97
C VAL A 32 -7.37 11.33 -12.38
N GLN A 33 -7.76 12.16 -11.43
CA GLN A 33 -7.67 13.61 -11.57
C GLN A 33 -6.27 14.07 -11.16
N TRP A 34 -5.42 14.34 -12.15
CA TRP A 34 -4.07 14.85 -11.93
C TRP A 34 -4.07 16.29 -11.44
N ALA A 35 -3.21 16.59 -10.45
CA ALA A 35 -2.91 17.93 -9.95
C ALA A 35 -2.56 18.94 -11.08
N PRO A 36 -2.72 20.25 -10.85
CA PRO A 36 -2.41 21.28 -11.86
C PRO A 36 -0.95 21.28 -12.34
N TYR A 37 -0.70 22.00 -13.43
CA TYR A 37 0.66 22.30 -13.87
C TYR A 37 1.40 23.14 -12.82
N ILE A 38 2.71 22.93 -12.70
CA ILE A 38 3.52 23.67 -11.74
C ILE A 38 3.71 25.12 -12.19
N SER A 39 3.64 26.07 -11.24
CA SER A 39 3.96 27.47 -11.51
C SER A 39 5.48 27.67 -11.64
N PRO A 40 5.95 28.67 -12.41
CA PRO A 40 7.38 28.98 -12.48
C PRO A 40 8.00 29.31 -11.10
N GLU A 41 7.22 29.92 -10.21
CA GLU A 41 7.63 30.24 -8.84
C GLU A 41 7.83 28.98 -7.99
N ASP A 42 6.85 28.08 -7.99
CA ASP A 42 6.92 26.80 -7.29
C ASP A 42 8.05 25.92 -7.87
N ALA A 43 8.27 25.98 -9.19
CA ALA A 43 9.34 25.24 -9.84
C ALA A 43 10.74 25.70 -9.38
N LYS A 44 10.94 27.02 -9.22
CA LYS A 44 12.19 27.57 -8.66
C LYS A 44 12.40 27.12 -7.22
N LEU A 45 11.36 27.19 -6.38
CA LEU A 45 11.45 26.76 -4.99
C LEU A 45 11.71 25.25 -4.90
N ALA A 46 10.99 24.44 -5.67
CA ALA A 46 11.17 22.99 -5.71
C ALA A 46 12.58 22.61 -6.17
N ARG A 47 13.14 23.30 -7.18
CA ARG A 47 14.52 23.08 -7.62
C ARG A 47 15.50 23.43 -6.51
N GLN A 48 15.35 24.57 -5.84
CA GLN A 48 16.23 24.97 -4.75
C GLN A 48 16.19 23.98 -3.57
N LEU A 49 14.99 23.53 -3.18
CA LEU A 49 14.81 22.52 -2.13
C LEU A 49 15.49 21.19 -2.48
N TRP A 50 15.52 20.82 -3.76
CA TRP A 50 16.21 19.62 -4.22
C TRP A 50 17.73 19.81 -4.34
N GLU A 51 18.18 20.93 -4.94
CA GLU A 51 19.57 21.22 -5.26
C GLU A 51 20.44 21.36 -4.01
N LEU A 52 19.91 21.96 -2.94
CA LEU A 52 20.65 22.18 -1.69
C LEU A 52 21.17 20.86 -1.08
N PRO A 53 20.33 19.85 -0.77
CA PRO A 53 20.79 18.52 -0.40
C PRO A 53 21.60 17.80 -1.49
N ASP A 54 21.18 17.86 -2.75
CA ASP A 54 21.82 17.11 -3.85
C ASP A 54 23.27 17.57 -4.11
N SER A 55 23.55 18.88 -3.96
CA SER A 55 24.89 19.44 -4.11
C SER A 55 25.90 18.87 -3.10
N ILE A 56 25.46 18.57 -1.88
CA ILE A 56 26.29 17.94 -0.85
C ILE A 56 26.73 16.55 -1.29
N LEU A 57 25.82 15.76 -1.87
CA LEU A 57 26.14 14.45 -2.44
C LEU A 57 27.20 14.55 -3.55
N GLY A 58 27.14 15.60 -4.37
CA GLY A 58 28.11 15.85 -5.44
C GLY A 58 29.55 16.08 -4.99
N HIS A 59 29.75 16.49 -3.73
CA HIS A 59 31.08 16.68 -3.14
C HIS A 59 31.72 15.38 -2.62
N VAL A 60 30.92 14.35 -2.35
CA VAL A 60 31.38 13.05 -1.85
C VAL A 60 31.81 12.18 -3.03
N LYS A 61 33.00 12.46 -3.57
CA LYS A 61 33.62 11.65 -4.62
C LYS A 61 34.80 10.89 -4.07
N ASN A 62 34.77 9.55 -4.18
CA ASN A 62 35.94 8.73 -3.93
C ASN A 62 36.72 8.49 -5.25
N PRO A 63 37.82 9.21 -5.51
CA PRO A 63 38.60 9.04 -6.74
C PRO A 63 39.25 7.65 -6.84
N ASN A 64 39.37 6.91 -5.73
CA ASN A 64 39.91 5.55 -5.67
C ASN A 64 38.80 4.48 -5.74
N GLY A 65 37.55 4.88 -6.05
CA GLY A 65 36.41 3.97 -6.15
C GLY A 65 36.51 2.99 -7.33
N PRO A 66 35.70 1.91 -7.32
CA PRO A 66 35.72 0.86 -8.36
C PRO A 66 35.33 1.38 -9.76
N PHE A 67 34.64 2.53 -9.81
CA PHE A 67 34.39 3.29 -11.01
C PHE A 67 34.87 4.72 -10.80
N HIS A 68 35.72 5.20 -11.70
CA HIS A 68 36.14 6.60 -11.68
C HIS A 68 34.92 7.49 -11.99
N PRO A 69 34.71 8.58 -11.24
CA PRO A 69 33.68 9.56 -11.56
C PRO A 69 33.97 10.18 -12.94
N ARG A 70 32.95 10.25 -13.79
CA ARG A 70 33.03 10.96 -15.07
C ARG A 70 32.52 12.38 -14.92
N ASP A 71 32.90 13.28 -15.83
CA ASP A 71 32.32 14.62 -15.85
C ASP A 71 30.81 14.57 -16.13
N ALA A 72 30.07 15.45 -15.45
CA ALA A 72 28.64 15.61 -15.65
C ALA A 72 28.41 16.21 -17.04
N THR A 73 27.48 15.61 -17.79
CA THR A 73 26.97 16.22 -19.03
C THR A 73 25.61 16.85 -18.74
N ALA A 74 25.15 17.72 -19.64
CA ALA A 74 23.80 18.31 -19.53
C ALA A 74 22.69 17.24 -19.45
N MET A 75 22.87 16.08 -20.07
CA MET A 75 21.90 14.97 -20.03
C MET A 75 21.78 14.33 -18.63
N ASP A 76 22.75 14.58 -17.74
CA ASP A 76 22.79 13.99 -16.40
C ASP A 76 22.21 14.91 -15.32
N ALA A 77 21.79 16.13 -15.68
CA ALA A 77 21.41 17.19 -14.76
C ALA A 77 20.42 16.77 -13.66
N LEU A 78 19.52 15.83 -13.96
CA LEU A 78 18.45 15.41 -13.04
C LEU A 78 18.81 14.27 -12.08
N ALA A 79 19.98 13.64 -12.23
CA ALA A 79 20.31 12.42 -11.47
C ALA A 79 21.80 12.17 -11.26
N TYR A 80 22.69 13.06 -11.70
CA TYR A 80 24.12 12.83 -11.75
C TYR A 80 24.71 12.45 -10.38
N ASN A 81 24.44 13.25 -9.33
CA ASN A 81 25.06 13.06 -8.02
C ASN A 81 24.63 11.73 -7.36
N VAL A 82 23.32 11.45 -7.35
CA VAL A 82 22.77 10.18 -6.86
C VAL A 82 23.33 8.98 -7.65
N TYR A 83 23.35 9.07 -8.98
CA TYR A 83 23.86 7.99 -9.83
C TYR A 83 25.36 7.73 -9.57
N GLU A 84 26.19 8.77 -9.50
CA GLU A 84 27.62 8.60 -9.25
C GLU A 84 27.91 8.02 -7.87
N HIS A 85 27.14 8.40 -6.84
CA HIS A 85 27.27 7.79 -5.52
C HIS A 85 26.84 6.32 -5.51
N LEU A 86 25.75 5.97 -6.21
CA LEU A 86 25.34 4.56 -6.38
C LEU A 86 26.40 3.74 -7.10
N MET A 87 27.09 4.31 -8.09
CA MET A 87 28.18 3.62 -8.79
C MET A 87 29.37 3.32 -7.86
N GLN A 88 29.63 4.15 -6.86
CA GLN A 88 30.67 3.86 -5.86
C GLN A 88 30.29 2.67 -4.97
N GLN A 89 29.01 2.51 -4.63
CA GLN A 89 28.48 1.47 -3.73
C GLN A 89 27.51 0.51 -4.45
N HIS A 90 27.83 0.10 -5.67
CA HIS A 90 26.90 -0.64 -6.54
C HIS A 90 26.75 -2.13 -6.20
N LEU A 91 27.60 -2.71 -5.35
CA LEU A 91 27.71 -4.16 -5.17
C LEU A 91 26.75 -4.72 -4.12
N ILE A 92 26.66 -4.08 -2.96
CA ILE A 92 25.87 -4.54 -1.82
C ILE A 92 25.16 -3.35 -1.17
N PRO A 93 23.92 -3.53 -0.70
CA PRO A 93 23.22 -2.48 0.05
C PRO A 93 23.84 -2.24 1.43
N PRO A 94 23.52 -1.10 2.09
CA PRO A 94 23.70 -0.97 3.53
C PRO A 94 23.03 -2.12 4.28
N SER A 95 23.66 -2.59 5.34
CA SER A 95 23.14 -3.57 6.29
C SER A 95 22.61 -2.87 7.54
N GLU A 96 21.85 -3.58 8.38
CA GLU A 96 21.37 -3.03 9.66
C GLU A 96 22.52 -2.60 10.59
N ASN A 97 23.72 -3.17 10.45
CA ASN A 97 24.86 -2.88 11.33
C ASN A 97 25.75 -1.73 10.85
N ASP A 98 25.64 -1.29 9.59
CA ASP A 98 26.56 -0.32 8.98
C ASP A 98 25.85 0.83 8.25
N TRP A 99 24.51 0.84 8.19
CA TRP A 99 23.78 1.90 7.48
C TRP A 99 23.98 3.27 8.12
N GLU A 100 24.08 3.36 9.45
CA GLU A 100 24.33 4.64 10.16
C GLU A 100 25.68 5.22 9.74
N GLN A 101 26.75 4.41 9.78
CA GLN A 101 28.08 4.83 9.33
C GLN A 101 28.06 5.26 7.86
N LYS A 102 27.42 4.48 6.97
CA LYS A 102 27.30 4.84 5.54
C LYS A 102 26.51 6.13 5.33
N TRP A 103 25.48 6.35 6.14
CA TRP A 103 24.70 7.59 6.14
C TRP A 103 25.55 8.76 6.64
N GLU A 104 26.38 8.55 7.66
CA GLU A 104 27.32 9.55 8.18
C GLU A 104 28.37 9.98 7.16
N GLU A 105 28.94 9.02 6.42
CA GLU A 105 29.95 9.23 5.37
C GLU A 105 29.48 10.17 4.26
N THR A 106 28.17 10.24 4.00
CA THR A 106 27.61 11.17 3.01
C THR A 106 27.67 12.65 3.44
N THR A 107 27.95 12.92 4.72
CA THR A 107 27.84 14.24 5.38
C THR A 107 26.43 14.86 5.38
N LEU A 108 25.47 14.23 4.69
CA LEU A 108 24.10 14.71 4.52
C LEU A 108 23.27 14.57 5.81
N HIS A 109 23.59 13.57 6.65
CA HIS A 109 22.86 13.22 7.88
C HIS A 109 22.70 14.37 8.89
N ASN A 110 23.74 15.21 9.07
CA ASN A 110 23.75 16.30 10.04
C ASN A 110 23.41 17.66 9.42
N LYS A 111 23.12 17.71 8.12
CA LYS A 111 22.78 18.96 7.45
C LYS A 111 21.32 19.30 7.67
N THR A 112 21.10 20.57 7.98
CA THR A 112 19.77 21.15 8.12
C THR A 112 19.79 22.52 7.46
N TRP A 113 18.69 22.91 6.82
CA TRP A 113 18.58 24.19 6.13
C TRP A 113 17.55 25.08 6.79
N SER A 114 17.97 26.30 7.12
CA SER A 114 17.12 27.38 7.59
C SER A 114 16.35 28.04 6.44
N VAL A 115 15.34 28.84 6.78
CA VAL A 115 14.57 29.60 5.80
C VAL A 115 15.45 30.54 4.97
N GLN A 116 16.46 31.15 5.59
CA GLN A 116 17.37 32.09 4.93
C GLN A 116 18.23 31.40 3.86
N GLU A 117 18.61 30.14 4.08
CA GLU A 117 19.37 29.35 3.11
C GLU A 117 18.47 28.81 1.98
N ILE A 118 17.20 28.53 2.29
CA ILE A 118 16.23 28.06 1.30
C ILE A 118 15.80 29.21 0.38
N PHE A 119 15.42 30.35 0.92
CA PHE A 119 14.91 31.49 0.16
C PHE A 119 16.01 32.49 -0.17
N ASP A 120 16.91 32.09 -1.08
CA ASP A 120 18.00 32.93 -1.57
C ASP A 120 17.49 34.04 -2.53
N PRO A 121 17.54 35.32 -2.14
CA PRO A 121 17.11 36.43 -2.99
C PRO A 121 17.92 36.55 -4.28
N ALA A 122 19.17 36.07 -4.30
CA ALA A 122 20.00 36.07 -5.50
C ALA A 122 19.47 35.11 -6.58
N LYS A 123 18.76 34.06 -6.18
CA LYS A 123 18.02 33.14 -7.08
C LYS A 123 16.59 33.62 -7.37
N GLY A 124 16.23 34.82 -6.93
CA GLY A 124 14.87 35.37 -7.05
C GLY A 124 13.84 34.63 -6.20
N LEU A 125 14.29 33.97 -5.14
CA LEU A 125 13.45 33.33 -4.13
C LEU A 125 13.35 34.28 -2.94
N HIS A 126 12.12 34.66 -2.62
CA HIS A 126 11.84 35.51 -1.49
C HIS A 126 10.93 34.73 -0.54
N ALA A 127 11.34 34.61 0.72
CA ALA A 127 10.47 34.10 1.75
C ALA A 127 9.28 35.07 1.84
N GLN A 128 8.11 34.60 1.46
CA GLN A 128 6.87 35.34 1.62
C GLN A 128 6.40 35.17 3.06
N TYR A 129 7.21 35.67 4.00
CA TYR A 129 6.59 36.16 5.22
C TYR A 129 5.75 37.35 4.80
N PRO A 130 4.54 37.55 5.33
CA PRO A 130 3.84 38.79 5.09
C PRO A 130 4.72 39.91 5.65
N ASP A 131 5.48 40.60 4.79
CA ASP A 131 6.20 41.83 5.12
C ASP A 131 5.21 43.00 5.33
N GLY A 132 3.92 42.69 5.44
CA GLY A 132 2.85 43.59 5.85
C GLY A 132 2.59 43.54 7.35
N PRO A 133 1.85 44.53 7.88
CA PRO A 133 1.40 44.49 9.27
C PRO A 133 0.63 43.20 9.55
N ILE A 134 0.89 42.54 10.68
CA ILE A 134 0.11 41.37 11.11
C ILE A 134 -1.28 41.86 11.50
N LEU A 135 -2.27 41.57 10.66
CA LEU A 135 -3.65 41.99 10.87
C LEU A 135 -4.44 40.88 11.58
N ILE A 136 -4.77 41.09 12.85
CA ILE A 136 -5.78 40.28 13.55
C ILE A 136 -7.08 41.08 13.54
N GLN A 137 -8.19 40.47 13.13
CA GLN A 137 -9.49 41.16 12.97
C GLN A 137 -9.39 42.43 12.10
N GLY A 138 -8.51 42.42 11.08
CA GLY A 138 -8.29 43.57 10.19
C GLY A 138 -7.45 44.72 10.78
N HIS A 139 -6.85 44.55 11.97
CA HIS A 139 -6.06 45.58 12.65
C HIS A 139 -4.62 45.15 12.92
N ASP A 140 -3.65 46.01 12.59
CA ASP A 140 -2.23 45.75 12.85
C ASP A 140 -1.96 45.58 14.35
N VAL A 141 -1.44 44.41 14.73
CA VAL A 141 -1.11 44.04 16.11
C VAL A 141 -0.11 45.01 16.75
N LEU A 142 0.87 45.51 15.97
CA LEU A 142 1.92 46.36 16.52
C LEU A 142 1.50 47.83 16.65
N SER A 143 0.87 48.40 15.62
CA SER A 143 0.61 49.84 15.57
C SER A 143 -0.85 50.25 15.80
N ALA A 144 -1.84 49.38 15.58
CA ALA A 144 -3.24 49.83 15.58
C ALA A 144 -3.72 50.28 16.99
N PRO A 145 -4.44 51.41 17.09
CA PRO A 145 -5.04 51.87 18.35
C PRO A 145 -6.19 50.98 18.84
N TYR A 146 -6.68 50.08 17.98
CA TYR A 146 -7.69 49.05 18.30
C TYR A 146 -7.29 48.13 19.47
N TRP A 147 -5.99 47.89 19.65
CA TRP A 147 -5.43 46.96 20.64
C TRP A 147 -5.24 47.59 22.02
N THR A 148 -6.25 47.44 22.88
CA THR A 148 -6.14 47.73 24.32
C THR A 148 -5.51 46.56 25.08
N VAL A 149 -4.98 46.79 26.29
CA VAL A 149 -4.37 45.74 27.13
C VAL A 149 -5.35 44.58 27.40
N ALA A 150 -6.64 44.89 27.61
CA ALA A 150 -7.65 43.87 27.83
C ALA A 150 -7.86 42.98 26.59
N ARG A 151 -7.91 43.57 25.38
CA ARG A 151 -8.05 42.82 24.12
C ARG A 151 -6.81 41.98 23.81
N LEU A 152 -5.61 42.54 24.01
CA LEU A 152 -4.36 41.81 23.83
C LEU A 152 -4.26 40.60 24.76
N ARG A 153 -4.67 40.74 26.02
CA ARG A 153 -4.73 39.61 26.96
C ARG A 153 -5.75 38.55 26.56
N ALA A 154 -6.93 38.97 26.09
CA ALA A 154 -7.95 38.04 25.62
C ALA A 154 -7.45 37.23 24.42
N GLU A 155 -6.81 37.86 23.42
CA GLU A 155 -6.23 37.18 22.26
C GLU A 155 -5.02 36.31 22.59
N LEU A 156 -4.21 36.70 23.59
CA LEU A 156 -3.09 35.86 24.07
C LEU A 156 -3.62 34.63 24.81
N HIS A 157 -4.60 34.79 25.71
CA HIS A 157 -5.19 33.67 26.45
C HIS A 157 -5.97 32.72 25.54
N SER A 158 -6.67 33.21 24.50
CA SER A 158 -7.34 32.35 23.53
C SER A 158 -6.37 31.47 22.74
N ARG A 159 -5.09 31.86 22.66
CA ARG A 159 -3.99 31.11 22.03
C ARG A 159 -3.11 30.37 23.04
N GLY A 160 -3.51 30.31 24.31
CA GLY A 160 -2.74 29.64 25.36
C GLY A 160 -1.43 30.35 25.74
N LEU A 161 -1.28 31.64 25.43
CA LEU A 161 -0.08 32.43 25.69
C LEU A 161 -0.20 33.29 26.95
N ASP A 162 0.92 33.55 27.63
CA ASP A 162 0.97 34.41 28.83
C ASP A 162 0.43 35.82 28.55
N GLY A 163 -0.48 36.30 29.40
CA GLY A 163 -1.07 37.65 29.36
C GLY A 163 -0.40 38.69 30.27
N SER A 164 0.70 38.34 30.94
CA SER A 164 1.42 39.23 31.86
C SER A 164 2.29 40.26 31.12
N GLY A 165 2.43 41.47 31.69
CA GLY A 165 3.32 42.53 31.17
C GLY A 165 2.62 43.79 30.67
N ARG A 166 3.43 44.72 30.14
CA ARG A 166 3.00 46.02 29.58
C ARG A 166 2.48 45.86 28.16
N ALA A 167 1.66 46.81 27.69
CA ALA A 167 1.04 46.77 26.35
C ALA A 167 2.03 46.46 25.20
N ALA A 168 3.21 47.07 25.21
CA ALA A 168 4.24 46.82 24.19
C ALA A 168 4.74 45.36 24.18
N HIS A 169 4.85 44.72 25.35
CA HIS A 169 5.28 43.34 25.49
C HIS A 169 4.18 42.38 25.02
N LEU A 170 2.91 42.68 25.35
CA LEU A 170 1.76 41.91 24.90
C LEU A 170 1.57 42.00 23.38
N ARG A 171 1.71 43.19 22.79
CA ARG A 171 1.68 43.39 21.33
C ARG A 171 2.78 42.59 20.64
N ARG A 172 4.02 42.68 21.13
CA ARG A 172 5.15 41.93 20.56
C ARG A 172 4.95 40.42 20.70
N ARG A 173 4.47 39.94 21.85
CA ARG A 173 4.17 38.51 22.06
C ARG A 173 3.08 37.98 21.12
N LEU A 174 1.99 38.75 20.95
CA LEU A 174 0.90 38.38 20.06
C LEU A 174 1.34 38.44 18.58
N HIS A 175 2.09 39.48 18.22
CA HIS A 175 2.70 39.63 16.90
C HIS A 175 3.66 38.47 16.60
N ASP A 176 4.58 38.14 17.51
CA ASP A 176 5.55 37.08 17.30
C ASP A 176 4.89 35.70 17.28
N ALA A 177 3.80 35.51 18.02
CA ALA A 177 3.00 34.28 17.96
C ALA A 177 2.26 34.13 16.62
N GLU A 178 1.65 35.20 16.10
CA GLU A 178 1.06 35.19 14.76
C GLU A 178 2.12 35.11 13.66
N ARG A 179 3.29 35.72 13.83
CA ARG A 179 4.40 35.55 12.89
C ARG A 179 4.90 34.12 12.87
N ARG A 180 4.91 33.44 14.03
CA ARG A 180 5.21 32.01 14.14
C ARG A 180 4.09 31.13 13.58
N SER A 181 2.83 31.59 13.56
CA SER A 181 1.73 30.88 12.89
C SER A 181 1.79 31.05 11.35
N LEU A 182 2.33 32.18 10.88
CA LEU A 182 2.63 32.52 9.48
C LEU A 182 3.95 31.87 9.02
N GLY A 183 4.01 30.54 8.98
CA GLY A 183 5.13 29.76 8.44
C GLY A 183 4.71 28.89 7.26
N TYR A 184 5.68 28.33 6.54
CA TYR A 184 5.38 27.33 5.50
C TYR A 184 4.98 26.02 6.19
N THR A 185 3.73 25.61 6.03
CA THR A 185 3.21 24.36 6.57
C THR A 185 2.95 23.36 5.47
N PHE A 186 3.39 22.12 5.65
CA PHE A 186 3.16 21.05 4.67
C PHE A 186 3.11 19.68 5.35
N LEU A 187 2.63 18.68 4.59
CA LEU A 187 2.34 17.33 5.05
C LEU A 187 1.29 17.30 6.18
N PRO A 188 0.01 17.54 5.86
CA PRO A 188 -1.07 17.61 6.85
C PRO A 188 -1.26 16.28 7.58
N LYS A 189 -1.73 16.36 8.82
CA LYS A 189 -2.07 15.21 9.68
C LYS A 189 -3.58 15.05 9.74
N SER A 190 -4.03 13.83 10.01
CA SER A 190 -5.45 13.57 10.27
C SER A 190 -5.89 14.18 11.60
N ASP A 191 -7.16 14.54 11.68
CA ASP A 191 -7.78 14.93 12.95
C ASP A 191 -8.16 13.67 13.74
N LEU A 192 -7.53 13.49 14.91
CA LEU A 192 -7.78 12.40 15.85
C LEU A 192 -8.24 12.94 17.21
N SER A 193 -8.82 14.14 17.24
CA SER A 193 -9.34 14.75 18.48
C SER A 193 -10.40 13.88 19.16
N HIS A 194 -11.19 13.11 18.39
CA HIS A 194 -12.15 12.15 18.94
C HIS A 194 -11.50 10.96 19.66
N TRP A 195 -10.25 10.62 19.32
CA TRP A 195 -9.40 9.66 20.04
C TRP A 195 -8.70 10.30 21.25
N GLY A 196 -8.99 11.56 21.59
CA GLY A 196 -8.30 12.30 22.64
C GLY A 196 -6.87 12.74 22.27
N VAL A 197 -6.48 12.56 21.00
CA VAL A 197 -5.16 12.96 20.51
C VAL A 197 -5.20 14.44 20.13
N ASN A 198 -4.58 15.28 20.94
CA ASN A 198 -4.50 16.72 20.68
C ASN A 198 -3.25 17.05 19.84
N ARG A 199 -3.41 17.07 18.52
CA ARG A 199 -2.38 17.56 17.59
C ARG A 199 -2.44 19.09 17.57
N SER A 200 -1.59 19.75 18.35
CA SER A 200 -1.52 21.22 18.42
C SER A 200 -1.20 21.89 17.07
N ASP A 201 -0.55 21.16 16.16
CA ASP A 201 -0.32 21.56 14.78
C ASP A 201 -0.91 20.52 13.82
N ASN A 202 -1.75 20.99 12.89
CA ASN A 202 -2.42 20.16 11.86
C ASN A 202 -1.47 19.67 10.77
N PHE A 203 -0.19 19.99 10.86
CA PHE A 203 0.83 19.68 9.86
C PHE A 203 2.04 19.03 10.54
N THR A 204 2.73 18.17 9.79
CA THR A 204 3.97 17.53 10.25
C THR A 204 5.11 18.53 10.29
N PHE A 205 5.13 19.45 9.34
CA PHE A 205 6.15 20.48 9.25
C PHE A 205 5.54 21.86 9.29
N LYS A 206 6.24 22.72 10.04
CA LYS A 206 6.01 24.15 10.11
C LYS A 206 7.38 24.80 10.12
N LEU A 207 7.69 25.48 9.04
CA LEU A 207 8.96 26.17 8.89
C LEU A 207 8.77 27.64 9.26
N SER A 208 9.19 28.01 10.47
CA SER A 208 9.33 29.39 10.92
C SER A 208 10.78 29.88 10.78
N GLU A 209 11.05 31.16 11.08
CA GLU A 209 12.39 31.76 10.97
C GLU A 209 13.48 31.02 11.77
N THR A 210 13.11 30.29 12.82
CA THR A 210 14.05 29.56 13.69
C THR A 210 14.14 28.07 13.39
N ASP A 211 13.25 27.54 12.55
CA ASP A 211 13.20 26.12 12.25
C ASP A 211 14.14 25.77 11.11
N THR A 212 14.56 24.51 11.06
CA THR A 212 15.44 23.99 10.01
C THR A 212 14.91 22.67 9.48
N LEU A 213 15.05 22.45 8.18
CA LEU A 213 14.60 21.22 7.51
C LEU A 213 15.75 20.23 7.31
N LYS A 214 15.47 18.94 7.50
CA LYS A 214 16.39 17.84 7.16
C LYS A 214 16.31 17.50 5.67
N PRO A 215 17.27 16.72 5.12
CA PRO A 215 17.28 16.37 3.70
C PRO A 215 15.99 15.68 3.24
N LEU A 216 15.44 14.78 4.06
CA LEU A 216 14.20 14.07 3.74
C LEU A 216 13.00 15.03 3.65
N ASP A 217 12.92 16.01 4.55
CA ASP A 217 11.87 17.03 4.58
C ASP A 217 11.96 17.92 3.33
N MET A 218 13.18 18.32 2.95
CA MET A 218 13.47 19.13 1.76
C MET A 218 13.00 18.43 0.48
N TYR A 219 13.34 17.15 0.31
CA TYR A 219 12.89 16.37 -0.85
C TYR A 219 11.38 16.13 -0.84
N THR A 220 10.78 15.91 0.34
CA THR A 220 9.34 15.74 0.49
C THR A 220 8.58 17.01 0.09
N TRP A 221 9.08 18.17 0.50
CA TRP A 221 8.49 19.45 0.11
C TRP A 221 8.68 19.73 -1.39
N ALA A 222 9.84 19.42 -1.96
CA ALA A 222 10.07 19.53 -3.41
C ALA A 222 9.07 18.68 -4.22
N ILE A 223 8.74 17.46 -3.74
CA ILE A 223 7.72 16.60 -4.33
C ILE A 223 6.33 17.24 -4.21
N MET A 224 5.96 17.78 -3.06
CA MET A 224 4.64 18.42 -2.88
C MET A 224 4.43 19.60 -3.83
N LEU A 225 5.48 20.38 -4.13
CA LEU A 225 5.41 21.48 -5.09
C LEU A 225 5.40 20.99 -6.55
N SER A 226 6.08 19.87 -6.82
CA SER A 226 6.35 19.38 -8.18
C SER A 226 6.25 17.86 -8.27
N PRO A 227 5.05 17.29 -8.09
CA PRO A 227 4.87 15.85 -7.89
C PRO A 227 5.25 15.01 -9.12
N TYR A 228 5.28 15.61 -10.31
CA TYR A 228 5.54 14.90 -11.57
C TYR A 228 7.00 14.99 -12.03
N ASN A 229 7.91 15.53 -11.22
CA ASN A 229 9.35 15.51 -11.54
C ASN A 229 10.01 14.25 -10.95
N PRO A 230 10.45 13.28 -11.78
CA PRO A 230 11.03 12.03 -11.30
C PRO A 230 12.37 12.22 -10.55
N ALA A 231 13.07 13.34 -10.71
CA ALA A 231 14.32 13.62 -10.01
C ALA A 231 14.12 13.75 -8.48
N TYR A 232 13.00 14.34 -8.07
CA TYR A 232 12.71 14.58 -6.65
C TYR A 232 12.36 13.26 -5.95
N TRP A 233 11.57 12.42 -6.60
CA TRP A 233 11.30 11.04 -6.15
C TRP A 233 12.57 10.19 -6.11
N LEU A 234 13.44 10.26 -7.13
CA LEU A 234 14.72 9.56 -7.12
C LEU A 234 15.58 9.94 -5.91
N SER A 235 15.63 11.23 -5.59
CA SER A 235 16.48 11.73 -4.50
C SER A 235 15.91 11.36 -3.13
N ARG A 236 14.58 11.41 -2.95
CA ARG A 236 13.93 10.92 -1.73
C ARG A 236 14.07 9.40 -1.58
N ALA A 237 13.93 8.64 -2.67
CA ALA A 237 14.19 7.20 -2.68
C ALA A 237 15.61 6.87 -2.23
N TYR A 238 16.59 7.65 -2.72
CA TYR A 238 17.98 7.47 -2.35
C TYR A 238 18.25 7.82 -0.87
N CYS A 239 17.60 8.86 -0.35
CA CYS A 239 17.64 9.19 1.07
C CYS A 239 17.08 8.05 1.93
N HIS A 240 15.93 7.47 1.57
CA HIS A 240 15.37 6.30 2.25
C HIS A 240 16.31 5.08 2.18
N TYR A 241 16.94 4.85 1.01
CA TYR A 241 17.91 3.77 0.82
C TYR A 241 19.12 3.89 1.74
N LEU A 242 19.70 5.09 1.86
CA LEU A 242 20.82 5.35 2.76
C LEU A 242 20.43 5.17 4.23
N GLN A 243 19.18 5.48 4.58
CA GLN A 243 18.61 5.28 5.90
C GLN A 243 18.12 3.83 6.12
N ALA A 244 18.41 2.89 5.22
CA ALA A 244 17.96 1.49 5.27
C ALA A 244 16.43 1.30 5.38
N PHE A 245 15.63 2.27 4.92
CA PHE A 245 14.18 2.12 4.69
C PHE A 245 13.94 1.62 3.27
N PHE A 246 14.36 0.38 3.00
CA PHE A 246 14.42 -0.19 1.65
C PHE A 246 13.07 -0.33 0.96
N ASP A 247 12.02 -0.64 1.72
CA ASP A 247 10.64 -0.70 1.24
C ASP A 247 10.12 0.68 0.80
N LEU A 248 10.41 1.74 1.58
CA LEU A 248 10.09 3.13 1.22
C LEU A 248 10.91 3.59 0.01
N ALA A 249 12.19 3.24 -0.04
CA ALA A 249 13.06 3.53 -1.17
C ALA A 249 12.54 2.92 -2.48
N ILE A 250 12.07 1.67 -2.43
CA ILE A 250 11.44 1.01 -3.58
C ILE A 250 10.15 1.72 -3.99
N GLY A 251 9.32 2.15 -3.03
CA GLY A 251 8.07 2.87 -3.31
C GLY A 251 8.30 4.17 -4.10
N ASP A 252 9.24 4.99 -3.63
CA ASP A 252 9.60 6.25 -4.30
C ASP A 252 10.29 6.00 -5.65
N ALA A 253 11.20 5.03 -5.70
CA ALA A 253 11.88 4.69 -6.94
C ALA A 253 10.90 4.17 -7.99
N TYR A 254 9.87 3.42 -7.57
CA TYR A 254 8.84 2.92 -8.46
C TYR A 254 7.92 4.03 -8.97
N ARG A 255 7.54 5.00 -8.13
CA ARG A 255 6.81 6.21 -8.60
C ARG A 255 7.60 6.95 -9.67
N ALA A 256 8.89 7.23 -9.41
CA ALA A 256 9.76 7.85 -10.40
C ALA A 256 9.85 7.02 -11.70
N GLN A 257 9.93 5.68 -11.57
CA GLN A 257 9.96 4.77 -12.72
C GLN A 257 8.67 4.87 -13.55
N LEU A 258 7.50 4.94 -12.91
CA LEU A 258 6.21 5.12 -13.61
C LEU A 258 6.20 6.41 -14.44
N LEU A 259 6.68 7.52 -13.88
CA LEU A 259 6.80 8.80 -14.61
C LEU A 259 7.75 8.66 -15.81
N CYS A 260 8.91 8.02 -15.63
CA CYS A 260 9.85 7.76 -16.72
C CYS A 260 9.29 6.82 -17.79
N GLU A 261 8.44 5.86 -17.43
CA GLU A 261 7.80 4.93 -18.36
C GLU A 261 6.74 5.64 -19.22
N VAL A 262 5.96 6.57 -18.67
CA VAL A 262 5.01 7.39 -19.45
C VAL A 262 5.71 8.24 -20.52
N LEU A 263 6.93 8.71 -20.25
CA LEU A 263 7.71 9.45 -21.24
C LEU A 263 8.18 8.57 -22.41
N ASN A 264 8.58 7.32 -22.12
CA ASN A 264 9.25 6.43 -23.08
C ASN A 264 8.34 5.40 -23.77
N ASP A 265 7.25 4.97 -23.14
CA ASP A 265 6.36 3.93 -23.65
C ASP A 265 4.99 4.51 -24.00
N GLY A 266 4.67 4.53 -25.30
CA GLY A 266 3.38 5.00 -25.81
C GLY A 266 2.17 4.24 -25.24
N ARG A 267 2.33 2.97 -24.85
CA ARG A 267 1.24 2.20 -24.22
C ARG A 267 0.95 2.71 -22.81
N GLN A 268 1.99 3.00 -22.02
CA GLN A 268 1.81 3.57 -20.68
C GLN A 268 1.24 4.99 -20.74
N ARG A 269 1.67 5.77 -21.74
CA ARG A 269 1.10 7.09 -22.02
C ARG A 269 -0.40 7.03 -22.30
N ASN A 270 -0.82 6.12 -23.15
CA ASN A 270 -2.23 6.01 -23.55
C ASN A 270 -3.12 5.50 -22.42
N ARG A 271 -2.58 4.74 -21.47
CA ARG A 271 -3.31 4.29 -20.27
C ARG A 271 -3.60 5.39 -19.26
N GLN A 272 -2.86 6.50 -19.30
CA GLN A 272 -2.96 7.58 -18.32
C GLN A 272 -2.96 8.94 -19.04
N PRO A 273 -4.09 9.31 -19.68
CA PRO A 273 -4.22 10.59 -20.36
C PRO A 273 -3.86 11.78 -19.45
N GLY A 274 -3.22 12.80 -20.00
CA GLY A 274 -2.86 14.04 -19.28
C GLY A 274 -1.58 13.97 -18.44
N LEU A 275 -1.14 12.79 -17.99
CA LEU A 275 0.06 12.64 -17.15
C LEU A 275 1.36 13.00 -17.90
N TYR A 276 1.48 12.62 -19.18
CA TYR A 276 2.66 12.93 -20.00
C TYR A 276 2.98 14.44 -20.06
N LEU A 277 1.97 15.28 -20.26
CA LEU A 277 2.15 16.73 -20.36
C LEU A 277 2.57 17.35 -19.03
N ARG A 278 2.13 16.77 -17.90
CA ARG A 278 2.52 17.23 -16.56
C ARG A 278 3.94 16.88 -16.22
N ILE A 279 4.38 15.67 -16.58
CA ILE A 279 5.79 15.26 -16.45
C ILE A 279 6.66 16.17 -17.32
N TRP A 280 6.23 16.42 -18.56
CA TRP A 280 6.92 17.32 -19.47
C TRP A 280 7.08 18.71 -18.85
N ASN A 281 5.97 19.31 -18.43
CA ASN A 281 5.96 20.64 -17.83
C ASN A 281 6.82 20.70 -16.56
N ALA A 282 6.76 19.71 -15.67
CA ALA A 282 7.55 19.69 -14.44
C ALA A 282 9.07 19.66 -14.71
N ILE A 283 9.52 18.84 -15.67
CA ILE A 283 10.94 18.78 -16.03
C ILE A 283 11.38 20.05 -16.76
N GLU A 284 10.57 20.56 -17.69
CA GLU A 284 10.86 21.80 -18.40
C GLU A 284 11.02 22.98 -17.44
N GLN A 285 10.07 23.18 -16.52
CA GLN A 285 10.13 24.27 -15.55
C GLN A 285 11.32 24.12 -14.59
N HIS A 286 11.66 22.89 -14.18
CA HIS A 286 12.87 22.63 -13.41
C HIS A 286 14.14 23.11 -14.13
N ILE A 287 14.32 22.75 -15.41
CA ILE A 287 15.50 23.17 -16.19
C ILE A 287 15.53 24.68 -16.40
N LEU A 288 14.37 25.29 -16.65
CA LEU A 288 14.26 26.74 -16.89
C LEU A 288 14.40 27.60 -15.63
N ALA A 289 14.29 27.02 -14.43
CA ALA A 289 14.38 27.75 -13.16
C ALA A 289 15.73 28.45 -12.95
N ASP A 290 16.85 27.82 -13.34
CA ASP A 290 18.22 28.33 -13.15
C ASP A 290 18.90 28.72 -14.48
N ARG A 291 18.26 28.40 -15.61
CA ARG A 291 18.67 28.77 -16.98
C ARG A 291 20.11 28.39 -17.32
N ILE A 292 20.59 27.24 -16.84
CA ILE A 292 21.89 26.68 -17.23
C ILE A 292 21.90 26.47 -18.75
N LYS A 293 22.86 27.10 -19.43
CA LYS A 293 22.88 27.21 -20.90
C LYS A 293 22.92 25.83 -21.59
N SER A 294 23.80 24.94 -21.13
CA SER A 294 23.98 23.60 -21.71
C SER A 294 22.75 22.70 -21.56
N GLU A 295 22.08 22.76 -20.41
CA GLU A 295 20.82 22.05 -20.15
C GLU A 295 19.69 22.60 -21.02
N THR A 296 19.59 23.93 -21.12
CA THR A 296 18.58 24.59 -21.96
C THR A 296 18.76 24.27 -23.44
N GLU A 297 20.01 24.22 -23.93
CA GLU A 297 20.33 23.82 -25.31
C GLU A 297 19.97 22.34 -25.55
N THR A 298 20.24 21.46 -24.59
CA THR A 298 19.88 20.04 -24.66
C THR A 298 18.36 19.85 -24.69
N LEU A 299 17.62 20.58 -23.85
CA LEU A 299 16.15 20.58 -23.82
C LEU A 299 15.54 21.03 -25.15
N ARG A 300 16.16 22.00 -25.85
CA ARG A 300 15.73 22.48 -27.16
C ARG A 300 16.16 21.57 -28.32
N GLY A 301 16.96 20.55 -28.05
CA GLY A 301 17.39 19.56 -29.04
C GLY A 301 16.27 18.64 -29.51
N THR A 302 16.58 17.78 -30.48
CA THR A 302 15.61 16.88 -31.14
C THR A 302 14.94 15.88 -30.20
N ASN A 303 15.66 15.41 -29.18
CA ASN A 303 15.14 14.45 -28.20
C ASN A 303 14.38 15.12 -27.03
N GLY A 304 14.44 16.45 -26.93
CA GLY A 304 13.76 17.23 -25.90
C GLY A 304 14.01 16.70 -24.49
N ILE A 305 12.93 16.57 -23.71
CA ILE A 305 12.94 16.08 -22.33
C ILE A 305 13.46 14.65 -22.20
N ASN A 306 13.27 13.80 -23.22
CA ASN A 306 13.75 12.41 -23.16
C ASN A 306 15.28 12.32 -23.04
N SER A 307 16.01 13.39 -23.40
CA SER A 307 17.46 13.47 -23.24
C SER A 307 17.92 13.31 -21.79
N PHE A 308 17.09 13.64 -20.80
CA PHE A 308 17.44 13.62 -19.38
C PHE A 308 17.02 12.33 -18.64
N VAL A 309 16.26 11.44 -19.31
CA VAL A 309 15.58 10.33 -18.63
C VAL A 309 16.49 9.11 -18.41
N ALA A 310 17.52 8.93 -19.24
CA ALA A 310 18.34 7.72 -19.23
C ALA A 310 19.12 7.53 -17.92
N THR A 311 19.71 8.60 -17.37
CA THR A 311 20.48 8.54 -16.12
C THR A 311 19.57 8.33 -14.90
N ILE A 312 18.38 8.96 -14.88
CA ILE A 312 17.36 8.70 -13.87
C ILE A 312 16.99 7.21 -13.84
N ARG A 313 16.62 6.64 -15.00
CA ARG A 313 16.24 5.21 -15.09
C ARG A 313 17.35 4.32 -14.54
N ARG A 314 18.61 4.55 -14.93
CA ARG A 314 19.76 3.79 -14.41
C ARG A 314 19.86 3.87 -12.89
N ALA A 315 19.73 5.06 -12.29
CA ALA A 315 19.78 5.23 -10.84
C ALA A 315 18.62 4.51 -10.12
N LEU A 316 17.38 4.66 -10.62
CA LEU A 316 16.19 4.02 -10.05
C LEU A 316 16.31 2.50 -10.00
N HIS A 317 16.80 1.89 -11.08
CA HIS A 317 16.99 0.45 -11.13
C HIS A 317 18.06 -0.04 -10.14
N ASN A 318 19.13 0.73 -9.93
CA ASN A 318 20.11 0.41 -8.88
C ASN A 318 19.46 0.43 -7.49
N ILE A 319 18.68 1.46 -7.17
CA ILE A 319 17.98 1.57 -5.88
C ILE A 319 17.00 0.41 -5.68
N ILE A 320 16.16 0.11 -6.68
CA ILE A 320 15.18 -0.98 -6.59
C ILE A 320 15.90 -2.32 -6.40
N SER A 321 16.89 -2.64 -7.22
CA SER A 321 17.63 -3.91 -7.10
C SER A 321 18.34 -4.07 -5.76
N LEU A 322 19.08 -3.06 -5.31
CA LEU A 322 19.81 -3.11 -4.05
C LEU A 322 18.86 -3.18 -2.84
N SER A 323 17.73 -2.49 -2.91
CA SER A 323 16.71 -2.55 -1.86
C SER A 323 16.00 -3.90 -1.83
N LEU A 324 15.69 -4.50 -2.99
CA LEU A 324 15.09 -5.84 -3.06
C LEU A 324 16.03 -6.92 -2.52
N SER A 325 17.34 -6.80 -2.75
CA SER A 325 18.32 -7.72 -2.17
C SER A 325 18.47 -7.52 -0.66
N ALA A 326 18.43 -6.27 -0.17
CA ALA A 326 18.44 -5.97 1.27
C ALA A 326 17.23 -6.58 2.00
N LEU A 327 16.03 -6.46 1.40
CA LEU A 327 14.81 -7.09 1.91
C LEU A 327 14.77 -8.61 1.70
N SER A 328 15.82 -9.21 1.13
CA SER A 328 15.88 -10.64 0.79
C SER A 328 14.75 -11.11 -0.15
N SER A 329 14.15 -10.22 -0.94
CA SER A 329 13.19 -10.57 -2.00
C SER A 329 13.93 -11.00 -3.27
N TRP A 330 14.58 -12.16 -3.20
CA TRP A 330 15.53 -12.61 -4.23
C TRP A 330 14.89 -12.92 -5.59
N LYS A 331 13.59 -13.22 -5.65
CA LYS A 331 12.91 -13.48 -6.93
C LYS A 331 12.61 -12.18 -7.65
N ASP A 332 12.03 -11.21 -6.96
CA ASP A 332 11.79 -9.87 -7.51
C ASP A 332 13.11 -9.20 -7.89
N TYR A 333 14.15 -9.34 -7.05
CA TYR A 333 15.51 -8.89 -7.37
C TYR A 333 15.99 -9.42 -8.72
N LYS A 334 15.86 -10.73 -8.97
CA LYS A 334 16.31 -11.34 -10.24
C LYS A 334 15.53 -10.85 -11.45
N VAL A 335 14.23 -10.59 -11.28
CA VAL A 335 13.40 -10.00 -12.32
C VAL A 335 13.88 -8.57 -12.63
N MET A 336 14.09 -7.76 -11.59
CA MET A 336 14.50 -6.36 -11.75
C MET A 336 15.93 -6.19 -12.27
N GLU A 337 16.86 -7.09 -11.91
CA GLU A 337 18.22 -7.11 -12.46
C GLU A 337 18.25 -7.37 -13.97
N ARG A 338 17.30 -8.15 -14.50
CA ARG A 338 17.17 -8.42 -15.95
C ARG A 338 16.40 -7.35 -16.69
N TYR A 339 15.51 -6.64 -16.00
CA TYR A 339 14.61 -5.66 -16.59
C TYR A 339 15.34 -4.56 -17.39
N LEU A 340 16.41 -3.98 -16.82
CA LEU A 340 17.12 -2.88 -17.46
C LEU A 340 17.98 -3.31 -18.67
N PRO A 341 18.81 -4.37 -18.59
CA PRO A 341 19.52 -4.91 -19.77
C PRO A 341 18.63 -5.21 -20.97
N GLU A 342 17.39 -5.64 -20.73
CA GLU A 342 16.44 -5.98 -21.78
C GLU A 342 15.73 -4.77 -22.40
N ARG A 343 15.63 -3.64 -21.67
CA ARG A 343 14.78 -2.49 -22.05
C ARG A 343 15.52 -1.17 -22.23
N VAL A 344 16.76 -1.06 -21.77
CA VAL A 344 17.59 0.14 -21.91
C VAL A 344 18.83 -0.25 -22.71
N ILE A 345 19.11 0.49 -23.78
CA ILE A 345 20.40 0.38 -24.47
C ILE A 345 21.46 0.90 -23.49
N PHE A 346 22.19 -0.01 -22.86
CA PHE A 346 23.42 0.37 -22.16
C PHE A 346 24.39 0.93 -23.18
N SER A 347 24.56 2.25 -23.17
CA SER A 347 25.42 2.93 -24.12
C SER A 347 26.91 2.70 -23.85
N ASN A 348 27.27 2.15 -22.67
CA ASN A 348 28.66 1.88 -22.30
C ASN A 348 28.82 0.67 -21.36
N TYR A 349 30.04 0.12 -21.32
CA TYR A 349 30.44 -1.00 -20.45
C TYR A 349 30.30 -0.68 -18.95
N ARG A 350 30.47 0.59 -18.56
CA ARG A 350 30.41 1.02 -17.16
C ARG A 350 29.07 0.66 -16.54
N ASP A 351 27.98 0.97 -17.24
CA ASP A 351 26.64 0.73 -16.76
C ASP A 351 26.32 -0.76 -16.65
N SER A 352 26.59 -1.55 -17.70
CA SER A 352 26.29 -2.99 -17.69
C SER A 352 27.14 -3.74 -16.66
N SER A 353 28.41 -3.37 -16.51
CA SER A 353 29.34 -4.04 -15.61
C SER A 353 28.96 -3.93 -14.13
N ALA A 354 28.26 -2.87 -13.71
CA ALA A 354 27.81 -2.72 -12.33
C ALA A 354 26.78 -3.82 -11.96
N PHE A 355 25.79 -4.04 -12.82
CA PHE A 355 24.78 -5.09 -12.65
C PHE A 355 25.41 -6.49 -12.74
N GLU A 356 26.28 -6.73 -13.73
CA GLU A 356 26.99 -8.01 -13.87
C GLU A 356 27.88 -8.36 -12.67
N ARG A 357 28.55 -7.37 -12.08
CA ARG A 357 29.37 -7.56 -10.87
C ARG A 357 28.50 -7.83 -9.66
N ARG A 358 27.43 -7.05 -9.45
CA ARG A 358 26.47 -7.26 -8.37
C ARG A 358 25.85 -8.66 -8.43
N GLN A 359 25.39 -9.07 -9.62
CA GLN A 359 24.78 -10.38 -9.81
C GLN A 359 25.75 -11.51 -9.41
N ARG A 360 27.03 -11.42 -9.80
CA ARG A 360 28.05 -12.40 -9.42
C ARG A 360 28.30 -12.47 -7.91
N ILE A 361 28.34 -11.34 -7.23
CA ILE A 361 28.61 -11.31 -5.77
C ILE A 361 27.39 -11.81 -4.98
N LEU A 362 26.19 -11.39 -5.37
CA LEU A 362 24.97 -11.71 -4.62
C LEU A 362 24.40 -13.10 -4.95
N GLU A 363 24.88 -13.78 -6.00
CA GLU A 363 24.37 -15.09 -6.39
C GLU A 363 24.57 -16.15 -5.29
N ASP A 364 25.75 -16.18 -4.66
CA ASP A 364 26.05 -17.11 -3.57
C ASP A 364 25.22 -16.80 -2.33
N THR A 365 25.08 -15.51 -1.98
CA THR A 365 24.22 -15.05 -0.88
C THR A 365 22.76 -15.47 -1.11
N ALA A 366 22.25 -15.28 -2.31
CA ALA A 366 20.89 -15.70 -2.70
C ALA A 366 20.70 -17.22 -2.70
N ARG A 367 21.78 -18.00 -2.86
CA ARG A 367 21.77 -19.46 -2.80
C ARG A 367 21.79 -19.95 -1.35
N GLU A 368 22.65 -19.37 -0.53
CA GLU A 368 22.74 -19.66 0.90
C GLU A 368 21.42 -19.33 1.62
N TYR A 369 20.84 -18.16 1.34
CA TYR A 369 19.56 -17.75 1.90
C TYR A 369 18.44 -18.75 1.58
N ARG A 370 18.38 -19.23 0.33
CA ARG A 370 17.41 -20.27 -0.07
C ARG A 370 17.65 -21.61 0.62
N GLY A 371 18.90 -21.94 0.94
CA GLY A 371 19.24 -23.15 1.72
C GLY A 371 18.84 -23.06 3.19
N LYS A 372 18.87 -21.85 3.78
CA LYS A 372 18.49 -21.58 5.17
C LYS A 372 16.98 -21.51 5.40
N ARG A 373 16.19 -21.23 4.35
CA ARG A 373 14.73 -21.13 4.48
C ARG A 373 14.12 -22.48 4.87
N SER A 374 13.20 -22.45 5.83
CA SER A 374 12.42 -23.63 6.22
C SER A 374 11.81 -24.31 5.00
N LYS A 375 12.03 -25.63 4.86
CA LYS A 375 11.33 -26.45 3.86
C LYS A 375 9.82 -26.52 4.14
N GLU A 376 9.42 -26.31 5.40
CA GLU A 376 8.04 -26.25 5.82
C GLU A 376 7.51 -24.83 5.63
N ARG A 377 6.68 -24.65 4.60
CA ARG A 377 5.95 -23.41 4.27
C ARG A 377 4.54 -23.54 4.82
N LEU A 378 4.01 -22.45 5.41
CA LEU A 378 2.63 -22.45 5.88
C LEU A 378 1.67 -22.03 4.75
N PHE A 379 2.07 -21.04 3.96
CA PHE A 379 1.31 -20.52 2.82
C PHE A 379 2.15 -20.46 1.55
N TYR A 380 1.50 -20.52 0.39
CA TYR A 380 2.13 -20.56 -0.93
C TYR A 380 2.93 -19.30 -1.23
N HIS A 381 2.39 -18.13 -0.88
CA HIS A 381 3.03 -16.84 -1.12
C HIS A 381 4.35 -16.65 -0.36
N GLU A 382 4.56 -17.41 0.73
CA GLU A 382 5.82 -17.38 1.47
C GLU A 382 7.00 -17.74 0.57
N GLU A 383 6.81 -18.48 -0.54
CA GLU A 383 7.94 -18.89 -1.40
C GLU A 383 8.81 -17.71 -1.85
N ASN A 384 8.19 -16.59 -2.22
CA ASN A 384 8.86 -15.47 -2.85
C ASN A 384 9.01 -14.24 -1.94
N ALA A 385 8.35 -14.26 -0.78
CA ALA A 385 8.42 -13.16 0.16
C ALA A 385 9.84 -13.00 0.72
N GLY A 386 10.36 -11.77 0.64
CA GLY A 386 11.39 -11.22 1.51
C GLY A 386 10.80 -10.77 2.84
N ASN A 387 11.56 -10.03 3.65
CA ASN A 387 11.14 -9.58 4.98
C ASN A 387 11.47 -8.10 5.20
N VAL A 388 10.58 -7.41 5.90
CA VAL A 388 10.75 -6.04 6.41
C VAL A 388 10.68 -6.07 7.93
N ASN A 389 11.61 -5.38 8.59
CA ASN A 389 11.65 -5.26 10.04
C ASN A 389 10.51 -4.36 10.56
N GLY A 390 9.73 -4.88 11.50
CA GLY A 390 8.60 -4.18 12.14
C GLY A 390 9.02 -3.10 13.13
N GLY A 391 10.18 -3.24 13.76
CA GLY A 391 10.61 -2.40 14.88
C GLY A 391 11.20 -1.05 14.51
N LYS A 392 11.53 -0.82 13.23
CA LYS A 392 11.97 0.50 12.78
C LYS A 392 10.77 1.39 12.49
N GLN A 393 10.61 2.46 13.27
CA GLN A 393 9.57 3.46 13.03
C GLN A 393 9.79 4.16 11.69
N TYR A 394 8.74 4.28 10.89
CA TYR A 394 8.83 4.98 9.62
C TYR A 394 8.94 6.50 9.80
N PRO A 395 9.61 7.19 8.87
CA PRO A 395 9.60 8.65 8.83
C PRO A 395 8.16 9.19 8.76
N TYR A 396 7.91 10.28 9.48
CA TYR A 396 6.62 10.98 9.55
C TYR A 396 5.45 10.22 10.22
N GLY A 397 5.62 8.96 10.61
CA GLY A 397 4.65 8.26 11.45
C GLY A 397 4.57 8.93 12.82
N ALA A 398 3.44 9.58 13.11
CA ALA A 398 3.24 10.24 14.39
C ALA A 398 3.09 9.18 15.50
N ASP A 399 4.02 9.16 16.45
CA ASP A 399 3.96 8.31 17.65
C ASP A 399 3.20 9.02 18.78
N ASP A 400 2.09 9.66 18.41
CA ASP A 400 1.27 10.49 19.29
C ASP A 400 -0.02 9.77 19.74
N LYS A 401 -0.26 8.58 19.22
CA LYS A 401 -1.40 7.74 19.62
C LYS A 401 -1.01 6.86 20.78
N ASP A 402 -1.83 6.93 21.80
CA ASP A 402 -1.78 6.01 22.92
C ASP A 402 -3.16 5.39 23.11
N ARG A 403 -3.21 4.07 22.90
CA ARG A 403 -4.44 3.28 22.98
C ARG A 403 -4.83 2.96 24.41
N THR A 404 -3.96 3.23 25.38
CA THR A 404 -4.18 2.96 26.81
C THR A 404 -4.81 4.12 27.56
N THR A 405 -4.92 5.30 26.94
CA THR A 405 -5.57 6.47 27.58
C THR A 405 -7.05 6.21 27.86
N SER A 406 -7.60 6.87 28.87
CA SER A 406 -9.01 6.72 29.23
C SER A 406 -9.97 7.08 28.08
N VAL A 407 -9.62 8.09 27.27
CA VAL A 407 -10.42 8.50 26.11
C VAL A 407 -10.39 7.44 25.01
N SER A 408 -9.20 6.91 24.70
CA SER A 408 -9.04 5.82 23.72
C SER A 408 -9.81 4.57 24.16
N LEU A 409 -9.68 4.16 25.42
CA LEU A 409 -10.37 2.99 25.98
C LEU A 409 -11.90 3.17 25.96
N GLU A 410 -12.39 4.36 26.31
CA GLU A 410 -13.83 4.66 26.24
C GLU A 410 -14.33 4.59 24.79
N LEU A 411 -13.57 5.12 23.83
CA LEU A 411 -13.94 5.06 22.42
C LEU A 411 -13.92 3.63 21.88
N ILE A 412 -12.90 2.84 22.21
CA ILE A 412 -12.81 1.42 21.85
C ILE A 412 -14.03 0.65 22.39
N ASN A 413 -14.34 0.81 23.68
CA ASN A 413 -15.49 0.16 24.29
C ASN A 413 -16.81 0.62 23.66
N ASN A 414 -16.95 1.92 23.37
CA ASN A 414 -18.16 2.47 22.74
C ASN A 414 -18.34 2.08 21.27
N ASN A 415 -17.26 1.76 20.56
CA ASN A 415 -17.29 1.39 19.14
C ASN A 415 -17.39 -0.11 18.93
N ALA A 416 -16.67 -0.91 19.72
CA ALA A 416 -16.62 -2.37 19.56
C ALA A 416 -17.54 -3.10 20.56
N PHE A 417 -17.64 -2.67 21.82
CA PHE A 417 -18.27 -3.44 22.91
C PHE A 417 -19.57 -2.85 23.45
N ARG A 418 -20.10 -1.77 22.87
CA ARG A 418 -21.31 -1.07 23.35
C ARG A 418 -22.50 -1.99 23.60
N ASP A 419 -22.71 -2.94 22.69
CA ASP A 419 -23.84 -3.87 22.75
C ASP A 419 -23.54 -5.13 23.59
N TYR A 420 -22.34 -5.22 24.17
CA TYR A 420 -21.82 -6.36 24.93
C TYR A 420 -21.34 -5.94 26.33
N PRO A 421 -22.24 -5.55 27.25
CA PRO A 421 -21.88 -4.94 28.53
C PRO A 421 -21.15 -5.89 29.50
N LYS A 422 -21.07 -7.19 29.19
CA LYS A 422 -20.42 -8.21 30.01
C LYS A 422 -18.90 -8.23 29.89
N CYS A 423 -18.36 -7.49 28.93
CA CYS A 423 -16.94 -7.35 28.73
C CYS A 423 -16.55 -5.91 28.43
N GLU A 424 -15.30 -5.57 28.73
CA GLU A 424 -14.71 -4.29 28.37
C GLU A 424 -13.22 -4.46 28.11
N VAL A 425 -12.64 -3.54 27.33
CA VAL A 425 -11.20 -3.45 27.08
C VAL A 425 -10.55 -2.62 28.18
N ARG A 426 -9.46 -3.13 28.73
CA ARG A 426 -8.57 -2.43 29.66
C ARG A 426 -7.13 -2.49 29.17
N ALA A 427 -6.31 -1.58 29.70
CA ALA A 427 -4.86 -1.57 29.48
C ALA A 427 -4.12 -2.24 30.65
N SER A 428 -3.04 -2.93 30.33
CA SER A 428 -2.08 -3.50 31.28
C SER A 428 -1.20 -2.41 31.84
N ALA A 429 -0.95 -2.47 33.15
CA ALA A 429 -0.06 -1.54 33.84
C ALA A 429 1.43 -1.89 33.66
N GLU A 430 1.75 -3.08 33.13
CA GLU A 430 3.13 -3.58 33.03
C GLU A 430 3.76 -3.34 31.65
N ASP A 431 2.97 -3.47 30.58
CA ASP A 431 3.48 -3.53 29.20
C ASP A 431 2.64 -2.75 28.18
N ASP A 432 1.73 -1.90 28.65
CA ASP A 432 0.83 -1.07 27.81
C ASP A 432 0.00 -1.87 26.79
N SER A 433 -0.14 -3.20 27.01
CA SER A 433 -0.96 -4.07 26.17
C SER A 433 -2.45 -3.91 26.49
N LEU A 434 -3.30 -4.16 25.49
CA LEU A 434 -4.75 -4.18 25.68
C LEU A 434 -5.23 -5.60 25.94
N PHE A 435 -6.24 -5.75 26.79
CA PHE A 435 -6.90 -7.02 27.03
C PHE A 435 -8.38 -6.84 27.33
N VAL A 436 -9.19 -7.85 27.00
CA VAL A 436 -10.64 -7.87 27.28
C VAL A 436 -10.88 -8.54 28.63
N VAL A 437 -11.70 -7.93 29.49
CA VAL A 437 -11.99 -8.43 30.84
C VAL A 437 -13.49 -8.57 31.07
N ALA A 438 -13.89 -9.55 31.87
CA ALA A 438 -15.29 -9.71 32.30
C ALA A 438 -15.70 -8.62 33.31
N THR A 439 -16.82 -7.94 33.07
CA THR A 439 -17.36 -6.88 33.95
C THR A 439 -18.26 -7.45 35.06
N GLU A 440 -18.78 -8.65 34.85
CA GLU A 440 -19.62 -9.46 35.74
C GLU A 440 -19.23 -10.95 35.66
N ASP A 441 -19.81 -11.79 36.51
CA ASP A 441 -19.63 -13.23 36.41
C ASP A 441 -20.37 -13.76 35.17
N ILE A 442 -19.68 -14.53 34.33
CA ILE A 442 -20.23 -15.07 33.08
C ILE A 442 -20.32 -16.59 33.20
N GLU A 443 -21.54 -17.12 33.12
CA GLU A 443 -21.76 -18.57 33.14
C GLU A 443 -21.26 -19.24 31.85
N LYS A 444 -20.78 -20.48 31.98
CA LYS A 444 -20.39 -21.34 30.87
C LYS A 444 -21.47 -21.38 29.77
N LYS A 445 -21.03 -21.33 28.50
CA LYS A 445 -21.84 -21.26 27.27
C LYS A 445 -22.60 -19.95 27.04
N THR A 446 -22.41 -18.94 27.88
CA THR A 446 -23.00 -17.61 27.62
C THR A 446 -22.28 -16.92 26.46
N LEU A 447 -23.04 -16.30 25.56
CA LEU A 447 -22.49 -15.41 24.54
C LEU A 447 -21.85 -14.19 25.19
N ILE A 448 -20.59 -13.93 24.88
CA ILE A 448 -19.80 -12.81 25.40
C ILE A 448 -19.83 -11.67 24.39
N PHE A 449 -19.56 -11.98 23.12
CA PHE A 449 -19.33 -10.99 22.08
C PHE A 449 -19.74 -11.55 20.72
N ALA A 450 -20.24 -10.69 19.84
CA ALA A 450 -20.42 -11.03 18.43
C ALA A 450 -20.12 -9.84 17.53
N GLU A 451 -19.53 -10.09 16.36
CA GLU A 451 -19.12 -9.04 15.44
C GLU A 451 -19.32 -9.49 13.99
N GLU A 452 -19.87 -8.62 13.17
CA GLU A 452 -19.83 -8.73 11.72
C GLU A 452 -18.59 -8.00 11.19
N PRO A 453 -17.96 -8.47 10.10
CA PRO A 453 -16.67 -7.94 9.69
C PRO A 453 -16.78 -6.46 9.32
N SER A 454 -15.82 -5.67 9.78
CA SER A 454 -15.72 -4.26 9.43
C SER A 454 -15.21 -4.07 8.01
N ILE A 455 -14.30 -4.94 7.57
CA ILE A 455 -13.66 -4.91 6.25
C ILE A 455 -13.71 -6.30 5.63
N ARG A 456 -14.03 -6.39 4.33
CA ARG A 456 -14.30 -7.66 3.63
C ARG A 456 -13.46 -7.80 2.36
N GLY A 457 -12.86 -8.97 2.17
CA GLY A 457 -12.14 -9.32 0.95
C GLY A 457 -12.60 -10.66 0.43
N HIS A 458 -13.28 -10.67 -0.72
CA HIS A 458 -13.75 -11.88 -1.40
C HIS A 458 -13.01 -12.06 -2.72
N LEU A 459 -12.41 -13.23 -2.90
CA LEU A 459 -11.69 -13.61 -4.10
C LEU A 459 -12.51 -14.63 -4.88
N GLY A 460 -12.96 -14.21 -6.07
CA GLY A 460 -13.48 -15.13 -7.06
C GLY A 460 -12.46 -16.16 -7.53
N VAL A 461 -12.84 -17.44 -7.51
CA VAL A 461 -12.02 -18.55 -8.01
C VAL A 461 -12.11 -18.65 -9.54
N ALA A 462 -11.02 -19.05 -10.18
CA ALA A 462 -10.99 -19.21 -11.63
C ALA A 462 -11.47 -20.63 -12.02
N GLN A 463 -12.52 -20.73 -12.82
CA GLN A 463 -13.12 -22.01 -13.24
C GLN A 463 -13.01 -22.23 -14.75
N LEU A 464 -12.73 -23.47 -15.17
CA LEU A 464 -12.69 -23.84 -16.59
C LEU A 464 -14.11 -24.11 -17.12
N PRO A 465 -14.43 -23.75 -18.38
CA PRO A 465 -15.77 -23.96 -18.94
C PRO A 465 -16.23 -25.43 -19.00
N GLU A 466 -15.29 -26.37 -19.03
CA GLU A 466 -15.54 -27.81 -19.20
C GLU A 466 -15.44 -28.60 -17.89
N ASP A 467 -15.35 -27.91 -16.75
CA ASP A 467 -15.34 -28.50 -15.42
C ASP A 467 -16.71 -29.17 -15.15
N LYS A 468 -16.91 -30.36 -15.74
CA LYS A 468 -18.14 -31.17 -15.71
C LYS A 468 -18.20 -32.06 -14.47
N VAL A 469 -17.60 -31.64 -13.37
CA VAL A 469 -18.02 -32.13 -12.07
C VAL A 469 -19.11 -31.15 -11.64
N PHE A 470 -20.33 -31.66 -11.41
CA PHE A 470 -21.33 -30.93 -10.64
C PHE A 470 -20.78 -30.75 -9.22
N TYR A 471 -19.83 -29.84 -9.06
CA TYR A 471 -19.66 -29.20 -7.78
C TYR A 471 -20.93 -28.39 -7.56
N GLU A 472 -21.31 -28.24 -6.29
CA GLU A 472 -21.91 -27.01 -5.82
C GLU A 472 -21.02 -25.90 -6.42
N SER A 473 -21.40 -25.32 -7.57
CA SER A 473 -20.93 -23.98 -7.90
C SER A 473 -21.15 -23.23 -6.61
N GLU A 474 -20.14 -22.57 -6.02
CA GLU A 474 -20.38 -21.81 -4.80
C GLU A 474 -21.65 -21.02 -5.03
N GLU A 475 -22.75 -21.44 -4.38
CA GLU A 475 -24.06 -20.89 -4.68
C GLU A 475 -23.90 -19.39 -4.54
N PRO A 476 -24.30 -18.57 -5.52
CA PRO A 476 -23.94 -17.16 -5.54
C PRO A 476 -24.21 -16.57 -4.17
N ARG A 477 -23.20 -16.04 -3.49
CA ARG A 477 -23.35 -15.62 -2.09
C ARG A 477 -23.50 -14.12 -2.01
N CYS A 478 -24.24 -13.66 -1.01
CA CYS A 478 -24.33 -12.25 -0.67
C CYS A 478 -22.95 -11.68 -0.33
N GLU A 479 -22.58 -10.58 -0.97
CA GLU A 479 -21.33 -9.87 -0.77
C GLU A 479 -21.21 -9.26 0.63
N ASN A 480 -22.33 -9.03 1.34
CA ASN A 480 -22.29 -8.49 2.69
C ASN A 480 -22.27 -9.56 3.78
N CYS A 481 -23.16 -10.57 3.72
CA CYS A 481 -23.38 -11.54 4.79
C CYS A 481 -23.02 -12.99 4.45
N ARG A 482 -22.62 -13.27 3.19
CA ARG A 482 -22.29 -14.60 2.65
C ARG A 482 -23.40 -15.65 2.69
N ARG A 483 -24.65 -15.28 2.98
CA ARG A 483 -25.80 -16.16 2.75
C ARG A 483 -25.90 -16.53 1.26
N PRO A 484 -26.25 -17.77 0.91
CA PRO A 484 -26.57 -18.15 -0.47
C PRO A 484 -27.69 -17.28 -1.03
N ILE A 485 -27.62 -16.99 -2.33
CA ILE A 485 -28.61 -16.26 -3.12
C ILE A 485 -29.33 -17.28 -4.00
N ASP A 486 -30.65 -17.30 -3.88
CA ASP A 486 -31.51 -18.19 -4.67
C ASP A 486 -31.43 -17.83 -6.17
N VAL A 487 -31.46 -18.85 -7.03
CA VAL A 487 -31.48 -18.73 -8.49
C VAL A 487 -32.65 -17.86 -8.97
N ASP A 488 -33.80 -17.92 -8.31
CA ASP A 488 -34.97 -17.08 -8.63
C ASP A 488 -34.68 -15.59 -8.42
N VAL A 489 -33.81 -15.23 -7.46
CA VAL A 489 -33.39 -13.85 -7.24
C VAL A 489 -32.50 -13.36 -8.38
N LEU A 490 -31.61 -14.23 -8.89
CA LEU A 490 -30.73 -13.89 -10.02
C LEU A 490 -31.54 -13.61 -11.29
N GLY A 491 -32.55 -14.44 -11.59
CA GLY A 491 -33.42 -14.23 -12.74
C GLY A 491 -34.19 -12.91 -12.70
N ARG A 492 -34.52 -12.41 -11.49
CA ARG A 492 -35.12 -11.06 -11.33
C ARG A 492 -34.14 -9.97 -11.72
N TYR A 493 -32.89 -10.04 -11.27
CA TYR A 493 -31.88 -9.01 -11.57
C TYR A 493 -31.65 -8.85 -13.07
N ASP A 494 -31.62 -9.96 -13.82
CA ASP A 494 -31.52 -9.93 -15.29
C ASP A 494 -32.70 -9.19 -15.93
N SER A 495 -33.92 -9.47 -15.45
CA SER A 495 -35.15 -8.85 -15.97
C SER A 495 -35.29 -7.37 -15.62
N GLU A 496 -34.66 -6.92 -14.53
CA GLU A 496 -34.73 -5.55 -14.00
C GLU A 496 -33.48 -4.71 -14.31
N SER A 497 -32.62 -5.17 -15.23
CA SER A 497 -31.33 -4.56 -15.59
C SER A 497 -31.37 -3.04 -15.81
N LEU A 498 -32.45 -2.46 -16.34
CA LEU A 498 -32.57 -1.02 -16.52
C LEU A 498 -32.57 -0.24 -15.19
N THR A 499 -33.27 -0.75 -14.17
CA THR A 499 -33.35 -0.10 -12.85
C THR A 499 -32.03 -0.25 -12.09
N ILE A 500 -31.37 -1.39 -12.25
CA ILE A 500 -30.04 -1.67 -11.70
C ILE A 500 -29.01 -0.73 -12.33
N LYS A 501 -29.03 -0.57 -13.65
CA LYS A 501 -28.14 0.34 -14.38
C LYS A 501 -28.30 1.80 -13.95
N ASN A 502 -29.51 2.21 -13.61
CA ASN A 502 -29.80 3.55 -13.10
C ASN A 502 -29.48 3.73 -11.61
N GLY A 503 -29.07 2.66 -10.90
CA GLY A 503 -28.73 2.70 -9.48
C GLY A 503 -29.93 2.92 -8.55
N THR A 504 -31.16 2.70 -9.03
CA THR A 504 -32.39 2.89 -8.24
C THR A 504 -32.92 1.59 -7.64
N HIS A 505 -32.32 0.45 -7.97
CA HIS A 505 -32.75 -0.85 -7.46
C HIS A 505 -32.38 -1.01 -5.97
N PRO A 506 -33.30 -1.44 -5.09
CA PRO A 506 -33.06 -1.47 -3.64
C PRO A 506 -32.09 -2.58 -3.18
N GLU A 507 -31.93 -3.62 -3.99
CA GLU A 507 -31.22 -4.86 -3.64
C GLU A 507 -30.06 -5.20 -4.59
N ALA A 508 -29.84 -4.41 -5.65
CA ALA A 508 -28.87 -4.74 -6.69
C ALA A 508 -28.08 -3.52 -7.13
N CYS A 509 -26.80 -3.73 -7.39
CA CYS A 509 -25.83 -2.70 -7.74
C CYS A 509 -25.50 -2.75 -9.23
N PRO A 510 -25.20 -1.62 -9.91
CA PRO A 510 -24.64 -1.62 -11.27
C PRO A 510 -23.47 -2.58 -11.48
N CYS A 511 -22.70 -2.88 -10.42
CA CYS A 511 -21.62 -3.88 -10.45
C CYS A 511 -22.07 -5.26 -10.95
N HIS A 512 -23.33 -5.65 -10.74
CA HIS A 512 -23.88 -6.90 -11.25
C HIS A 512 -23.85 -6.97 -12.79
N LEU A 513 -24.03 -5.82 -13.46
CA LEU A 513 -24.11 -5.71 -14.92
C LEU A 513 -22.76 -5.46 -15.59
N LEU A 514 -21.67 -5.35 -14.83
CA LEU A 514 -20.35 -5.17 -15.44
C LEU A 514 -20.00 -6.42 -16.25
N GLU A 515 -19.31 -6.21 -17.38
CA GLU A 515 -18.59 -7.29 -18.10
C GLU A 515 -17.35 -7.72 -17.28
N ALA A 516 -17.54 -7.99 -16.00
CA ALA A 516 -16.55 -8.53 -15.08
C ALA A 516 -16.79 -10.04 -14.96
N LYS A 517 -15.74 -10.79 -14.66
CA LYS A 517 -15.86 -12.22 -14.35
C LYS A 517 -16.54 -12.45 -13.00
N GLU A 518 -16.41 -11.47 -12.11
CA GLU A 518 -16.95 -11.51 -10.76
C GLU A 518 -18.21 -10.63 -10.65
N HIS A 519 -19.36 -11.27 -10.49
CA HIS A 519 -20.62 -10.58 -10.23
C HIS A 519 -20.85 -10.44 -8.73
N LEU A 520 -21.27 -9.24 -8.30
CA LEU A 520 -21.65 -8.99 -6.91
C LEU A 520 -23.14 -9.22 -6.72
N TYR A 521 -23.49 -9.97 -5.68
CA TYR A 521 -24.87 -10.27 -5.31
C TYR A 521 -25.16 -9.78 -3.89
N PHE A 522 -26.38 -9.35 -3.63
CA PHE A 522 -26.84 -9.00 -2.29
C PHE A 522 -28.16 -9.69 -1.97
N CYS A 523 -28.42 -9.92 -0.68
CA CYS A 523 -29.67 -10.50 -0.22
C CYS A 523 -30.88 -9.65 -0.66
N PRO A 524 -32.01 -10.29 -0.99
CA PRO A 524 -33.26 -9.58 -1.21
C PRO A 524 -33.72 -8.86 0.06
N ALA A 525 -34.53 -7.82 -0.07
CA ALA A 525 -35.04 -7.08 1.06
C ALA A 525 -36.12 -7.92 1.76
N GLU A 526 -35.90 -8.21 3.04
CA GLU A 526 -36.91 -8.84 3.86
C GLU A 526 -37.88 -7.76 4.39
N PRO A 527 -39.21 -7.96 4.34
CA PRO A 527 -40.19 -7.00 4.84
C PRO A 527 -40.02 -6.62 6.32
N GLN A 528 -39.29 -7.45 7.09
CA GLN A 528 -39.06 -7.30 8.53
C GLN A 528 -37.70 -6.67 8.86
N GLN A 529 -36.76 -6.59 7.90
CA GLN A 529 -35.45 -5.98 8.09
C GLN A 529 -35.47 -4.52 7.62
N GLY A 530 -34.98 -3.62 8.48
CA GLY A 530 -34.98 -2.18 8.18
C GLY A 530 -33.91 -1.73 7.17
N THR A 531 -32.79 -2.44 7.03
CA THR A 531 -31.66 -2.05 6.17
C THR A 531 -31.20 -3.23 5.33
N THR A 532 -31.08 -3.06 4.01
CA THR A 532 -30.67 -4.14 3.11
C THR A 532 -29.15 -4.37 3.15
N CYS A 533 -28.71 -5.56 2.74
CA CYS A 533 -27.28 -5.88 2.63
C CYS A 533 -26.52 -4.92 1.70
N LEU A 534 -27.15 -4.47 0.60
CA LEU A 534 -26.57 -3.46 -0.29
C LEU A 534 -26.38 -2.11 0.41
N GLN A 535 -27.39 -1.65 1.16
CA GLN A 535 -27.30 -0.40 1.92
C GLN A 535 -26.21 -0.47 3.01
N ILE A 536 -26.06 -1.61 3.68
CA ILE A 536 -24.97 -1.85 4.63
C ILE A 536 -23.62 -1.74 3.91
N ALA A 537 -23.46 -2.43 2.78
CA ALA A 537 -22.23 -2.40 2.00
C ALA A 537 -21.89 -0.97 1.53
N GLN A 538 -22.82 -0.22 0.97
CA GLN A 538 -22.61 1.17 0.53
C GLN A 538 -22.31 2.13 1.69
N ARG A 539 -22.80 1.85 2.90
CA ARG A 539 -22.50 2.63 4.09
C ARG A 539 -21.07 2.39 4.58
N LEU A 540 -20.61 1.15 4.49
CA LEU A 540 -19.36 0.67 5.09
C LEU A 540 -18.20 0.70 4.10
N TYR A 541 -18.28 0.03 2.95
CA TYR A 541 -17.09 -0.32 2.14
C TYR A 541 -17.31 -0.28 0.61
N HIS A 542 -18.54 -0.34 0.10
CA HIS A 542 -18.84 -0.35 -1.35
C HIS A 542 -19.18 1.05 -1.91
N TYR A 543 -18.22 1.99 -1.88
CA TYR A 543 -18.43 3.40 -2.26
C TYR A 543 -17.80 3.77 -3.61
N ARG A 544 -16.50 4.08 -3.69
CA ARG A 544 -15.81 4.35 -4.97
C ARG A 544 -15.43 3.09 -5.71
N VAL A 545 -15.42 1.93 -5.03
CA VAL A 545 -15.22 0.63 -5.70
C VAL A 545 -16.41 0.27 -6.61
N CYS A 546 -17.59 0.84 -6.33
CA CYS A 546 -18.82 0.62 -7.08
C CYS A 546 -18.66 1.06 -8.55
N GLY A 547 -19.08 0.20 -9.47
CA GLY A 547 -19.07 0.44 -10.92
C GLY A 547 -17.70 0.27 -11.60
N LYS A 548 -16.66 -0.16 -10.88
CA LYS A 548 -15.31 -0.37 -11.43
C LYS A 548 -15.02 -1.85 -11.67
N ASN A 549 -14.22 -2.15 -12.69
CA ASN A 549 -13.77 -3.52 -12.98
C ASN A 549 -12.53 -3.88 -12.13
N TRP A 550 -12.69 -4.85 -11.22
CA TRP A 550 -11.62 -5.34 -10.34
C TRP A 550 -11.08 -6.71 -10.73
N ASP A 551 -11.40 -7.23 -11.93
CA ASP A 551 -10.94 -8.56 -12.38
C ASP A 551 -9.42 -8.67 -12.35
N TRP A 552 -8.70 -7.61 -12.72
CA TRP A 552 -7.24 -7.59 -12.69
C TRP A 552 -6.69 -7.80 -11.27
N LEU A 553 -7.40 -7.33 -10.23
CA LEU A 553 -6.99 -7.47 -8.83
C LEU A 553 -7.19 -8.93 -8.39
N HIS A 554 -8.33 -9.53 -8.74
CA HIS A 554 -8.58 -10.96 -8.49
C HIS A 554 -7.57 -11.83 -9.24
N ASP A 555 -7.31 -11.50 -10.50
CA ASP A 555 -6.31 -12.13 -11.35
C ASP A 555 -4.88 -11.96 -10.84
N ALA A 556 -4.63 -11.01 -9.94
CA ALA A 556 -3.34 -10.85 -9.27
C ALA A 556 -3.11 -11.84 -8.13
N MET A 557 -4.11 -12.65 -7.76
CA MET A 557 -4.07 -13.60 -6.65
C MET A 557 -4.37 -15.04 -7.08
N ARG A 558 -5.23 -15.22 -8.10
CA ARG A 558 -5.70 -16.54 -8.54
C ARG A 558 -4.92 -17.16 -9.69
N ALA A 559 -5.26 -18.41 -10.03
CA ALA A 559 -4.76 -19.10 -11.21
C ALA A 559 -5.29 -18.48 -12.51
N ARG A 560 -4.41 -18.34 -13.51
CA ARG A 560 -4.72 -17.71 -14.79
C ARG A 560 -5.12 -18.73 -15.84
N ILE A 561 -6.36 -18.63 -16.28
CA ILE A 561 -6.90 -19.37 -17.42
C ILE A 561 -6.47 -18.68 -18.70
N THR A 562 -5.93 -19.46 -19.65
CA THR A 562 -5.64 -18.98 -21.01
C THR A 562 -6.60 -19.65 -22.00
N PRO A 563 -7.45 -18.87 -22.67
CA PRO A 563 -8.38 -19.43 -23.63
C PRO A 563 -7.67 -19.85 -24.91
N TRP A 564 -7.96 -21.05 -25.43
CA TRP A 564 -7.31 -21.54 -26.65
C TRP A 564 -7.65 -20.69 -27.89
N LYS A 565 -8.87 -20.11 -27.94
CA LYS A 565 -9.37 -19.32 -29.07
C LYS A 565 -8.56 -18.03 -29.36
N MET A 566 -7.69 -17.59 -28.46
CA MET A 566 -6.99 -16.30 -28.55
C MET A 566 -5.92 -16.22 -29.65
N PHE A 567 -5.65 -17.32 -30.38
CA PHE A 567 -4.61 -17.38 -31.42
C PHE A 567 -5.12 -17.25 -32.87
N HIS A 568 -6.41 -16.95 -33.10
CA HIS A 568 -6.97 -16.89 -34.45
C HIS A 568 -7.77 -15.59 -34.73
N HIS A 569 -7.28 -14.75 -35.64
CA HIS A 569 -7.91 -13.50 -36.10
C HIS A 569 -8.77 -13.65 -37.37
N TYR A 570 -9.28 -14.84 -37.68
CA TYR A 570 -10.07 -15.07 -38.89
C TYR A 570 -11.53 -15.34 -38.56
N THR A 571 -12.42 -14.43 -38.99
CA THR A 571 -13.87 -14.45 -38.78
C THR A 571 -14.61 -15.52 -39.58
N ASP A 572 -14.00 -16.08 -40.63
CA ASP A 572 -14.66 -17.06 -41.53
C ASP A 572 -14.40 -18.53 -41.12
N LEU A 573 -13.98 -18.77 -39.87
CA LEU A 573 -13.54 -20.10 -39.41
C LEU A 573 -14.42 -20.70 -38.31
N GLU A 574 -15.53 -20.07 -37.90
CA GLU A 574 -16.37 -20.56 -36.80
C GLU A 574 -16.86 -22.01 -37.03
N ASP A 575 -17.38 -22.33 -38.21
CA ASP A 575 -17.83 -23.69 -38.55
C ASP A 575 -16.69 -24.74 -38.56
N TYR A 576 -15.48 -24.34 -38.98
CA TYR A 576 -14.30 -25.23 -39.00
C TYR A 576 -13.77 -25.47 -37.58
N LEU A 577 -13.72 -24.43 -36.75
CA LEU A 577 -13.30 -24.52 -35.34
C LEU A 577 -14.30 -25.39 -34.56
N GLU A 578 -15.61 -25.28 -34.81
CA GLU A 578 -16.65 -26.06 -34.14
C GLU A 578 -16.62 -27.56 -34.53
N HIS A 579 -16.23 -27.88 -35.77
CA HIS A 579 -16.14 -29.27 -36.26
C HIS A 579 -14.78 -29.94 -36.06
N HIS A 580 -13.66 -29.19 -35.91
CA HIS A 580 -12.31 -29.75 -35.82
C HIS A 580 -11.56 -29.47 -34.51
N LEU A 581 -11.99 -28.50 -33.69
CA LEU A 581 -11.38 -28.18 -32.38
C LEU A 581 -12.21 -28.66 -31.17
N LYS A 582 -13.08 -29.65 -31.33
CA LYS A 582 -13.86 -30.32 -30.25
C LYS A 582 -13.01 -30.94 -29.11
N GLY A 583 -11.72 -30.65 -29.00
CA GLY A 583 -10.81 -31.18 -27.98
C GLY A 583 -9.66 -30.24 -27.57
N HIS A 584 -9.75 -28.94 -27.87
CA HIS A 584 -8.78 -27.92 -27.46
C HIS A 584 -9.33 -27.13 -26.28
N LEU A 585 -8.86 -27.51 -25.09
CA LEU A 585 -9.38 -27.12 -23.78
C LEU A 585 -8.71 -25.83 -23.31
N ASP A 586 -9.46 -25.00 -22.58
CA ASP A 586 -8.88 -23.94 -21.76
C ASP A 586 -8.06 -24.58 -20.63
N PHE A 587 -6.98 -23.93 -20.21
CA PHE A 587 -6.09 -24.48 -19.18
C PHE A 587 -5.50 -23.40 -18.28
N PHE A 588 -5.11 -23.80 -17.07
CA PHE A 588 -4.39 -22.95 -16.15
C PHE A 588 -2.91 -22.86 -16.54
N THR A 589 -2.40 -21.65 -16.68
CA THR A 589 -1.00 -21.43 -17.07
C THR A 589 -0.06 -21.24 -15.89
N HIS A 590 -0.49 -20.45 -14.91
CA HIS A 590 0.26 -20.11 -13.71
C HIS A 590 -0.68 -19.60 -12.63
N THR A 591 -0.20 -19.53 -11.39
CA THR A 591 -0.88 -18.82 -10.31
C THR A 591 -0.11 -17.55 -9.96
N ASN A 592 -0.86 -16.47 -9.69
CA ASN A 592 -0.31 -15.22 -9.20
C ASN A 592 -0.26 -15.13 -7.66
N GLU A 593 -0.77 -16.15 -6.95
CA GLU A 593 -0.70 -16.24 -5.50
C GLU A 593 0.74 -16.12 -4.95
N LYS A 594 1.71 -16.57 -5.76
CA LYS A 594 3.15 -16.46 -5.48
C LYS A 594 3.62 -15.03 -5.19
N HIS A 595 2.81 -14.04 -5.53
CA HIS A 595 3.06 -12.62 -5.31
C HIS A 595 2.58 -12.11 -3.95
N GLY A 596 1.82 -12.89 -3.16
CA GLY A 596 1.43 -12.50 -1.79
C GLY A 596 0.43 -11.35 -1.71
N THR A 597 -0.37 -11.18 -2.75
CA THR A 597 -1.32 -10.08 -2.93
C THR A 597 -2.67 -10.30 -2.22
N ALA A 598 -2.85 -11.39 -1.46
CA ALA A 598 -4.14 -11.74 -0.84
C ALA A 598 -4.73 -10.60 0.02
N LEU A 599 -3.90 -9.91 0.81
CA LEU A 599 -4.32 -8.76 1.62
C LEU A 599 -4.75 -7.54 0.80
N SER A 600 -4.45 -7.50 -0.50
CA SER A 600 -4.83 -6.38 -1.36
C SER A 600 -6.34 -6.22 -1.52
N LEU A 601 -7.15 -7.27 -1.28
CA LEU A 601 -8.61 -7.16 -1.24
C LEU A 601 -9.07 -6.33 -0.02
N LEU A 602 -8.55 -6.62 1.17
CA LEU A 602 -8.82 -5.81 2.35
C LEU A 602 -8.23 -4.40 2.21
N LEU A 603 -7.06 -4.27 1.59
CA LEU A 603 -6.43 -2.96 1.36
C LEU A 603 -7.28 -2.07 0.45
N ARG A 604 -7.92 -2.63 -0.59
CA ARG A 604 -8.88 -1.90 -1.44
C ARG A 604 -9.99 -1.26 -0.60
N GLU A 605 -10.59 -2.05 0.29
CA GLU A 605 -11.65 -1.55 1.16
C GLU A 605 -11.14 -0.51 2.15
N VAL A 606 -9.97 -0.69 2.76
CA VAL A 606 -9.37 0.32 3.64
C VAL A 606 -9.23 1.65 2.90
N PHE A 607 -8.74 1.64 1.67
CA PHE A 607 -8.61 2.86 0.87
C PHE A 607 -9.98 3.46 0.52
N ASP A 608 -10.97 2.66 0.14
CA ASP A 608 -12.30 3.19 -0.17
C ASP A 608 -12.99 3.78 1.07
N ILE A 609 -12.93 3.09 2.21
CA ILE A 609 -13.41 3.59 3.51
C ILE A 609 -12.76 4.94 3.84
N THR A 610 -11.44 5.04 3.66
CA THR A 610 -10.69 6.27 3.92
C THR A 610 -11.22 7.41 3.05
N LEU A 611 -11.30 7.20 1.74
CA LEU A 611 -11.75 8.23 0.78
C LEU A 611 -13.21 8.62 1.01
N MET A 612 -14.07 7.66 1.34
CA MET A 612 -15.46 7.91 1.71
C MET A 612 -15.55 8.79 2.96
N ARG A 613 -14.77 8.49 4.00
CA ARG A 613 -14.77 9.27 5.25
C ARG A 613 -14.24 10.68 5.05
N ARG A 614 -13.18 10.87 4.25
CA ARG A 614 -12.69 12.23 3.90
C ARG A 614 -13.81 13.13 3.37
N ILE A 615 -14.68 12.58 2.54
CA ILE A 615 -15.82 13.31 1.97
C ILE A 615 -16.90 13.55 3.04
N ARG A 616 -17.23 12.55 3.85
CA ARG A 616 -18.31 12.66 4.85
C ARG A 616 -17.95 13.58 6.02
N THR A 617 -16.71 13.54 6.51
CA THR A 617 -16.26 14.33 7.66
C THR A 617 -15.69 15.69 7.26
N GLY A 618 -15.30 15.85 5.98
CA GLY A 618 -14.59 17.04 5.52
C GLY A 618 -13.10 17.07 5.88
N ASP A 619 -12.58 16.02 6.54
CA ASP A 619 -11.14 15.87 6.77
C ASP A 619 -10.48 15.25 5.54
N ALA A 620 -9.98 16.09 4.63
CA ALA A 620 -9.27 15.65 3.43
C ALA A 620 -7.94 14.92 3.73
N ASN A 621 -7.44 14.99 4.97
CA ASN A 621 -6.12 14.50 5.37
C ASN A 621 -6.19 13.23 6.22
N LEU A 622 -7.37 12.61 6.35
CA LEU A 622 -7.52 11.33 7.03
C LEU A 622 -6.64 10.27 6.37
N MET A 623 -5.65 9.76 7.10
CA MET A 623 -4.70 8.76 6.65
C MET A 623 -5.29 7.36 6.81
N ALA A 624 -5.00 6.47 5.86
CA ALA A 624 -5.63 5.15 5.79
C ALA A 624 -5.37 4.27 7.03
N HIS A 625 -4.19 4.39 7.65
CA HIS A 625 -3.86 3.65 8.87
C HIS A 625 -4.48 4.25 10.15
N GLU A 626 -5.19 5.37 10.05
CA GLU A 626 -5.81 6.11 11.16
C GLU A 626 -7.34 6.07 11.13
N ILE A 627 -7.95 5.31 10.21
CA ILE A 627 -9.39 5.02 10.28
C ILE A 627 -9.70 4.24 11.57
N ASP A 628 -10.88 4.45 12.16
CA ASP A 628 -11.22 3.90 13.48
C ASP A 628 -10.99 2.39 13.62
N GLU A 629 -11.33 1.60 12.59
CA GLU A 629 -11.11 0.15 12.50
C GLU A 629 -9.64 -0.24 12.70
N LEU A 630 -8.72 0.57 12.15
CA LEU A 630 -7.28 0.32 12.22
C LEU A 630 -6.61 1.06 13.38
N ALA A 631 -7.18 2.18 13.83
CA ALA A 631 -6.63 3.00 14.90
C ALA A 631 -6.63 2.27 16.25
N MET A 632 -7.62 1.41 16.50
CA MET A 632 -7.68 0.58 17.73
C MET A 632 -6.69 -0.59 17.74
N LEU A 633 -6.23 -1.04 16.57
CA LEU A 633 -5.32 -2.19 16.44
C LEU A 633 -3.89 -1.82 16.80
N GLU A 634 -3.04 -2.85 16.95
CA GLU A 634 -1.61 -2.73 17.26
C GLU A 634 -0.87 -1.68 16.41
N ASP A 635 0.11 -1.04 17.02
CA ASP A 635 0.91 0.06 16.45
C ASP A 635 2.40 -0.34 16.36
N PRO A 636 3.27 0.51 15.77
CA PRO A 636 4.68 0.17 15.62
C PRO A 636 5.42 -0.21 16.91
N LYS A 637 5.00 0.28 18.09
CA LYS A 637 5.63 -0.12 19.37
C LYS A 637 5.40 -1.59 19.67
N SER A 638 4.23 -2.12 19.27
CA SER A 638 3.89 -3.53 19.41
C SER A 638 4.71 -4.46 18.49
N TRP A 639 5.40 -3.93 17.47
CA TRP A 639 6.06 -4.71 16.42
C TRP A 639 7.59 -4.72 16.49
N SER A 640 8.17 -4.29 17.61
CA SER A 640 9.62 -4.16 17.80
C SER A 640 10.44 -5.41 17.42
N ASN A 641 9.87 -6.60 17.61
CA ASN A 641 10.51 -7.89 17.30
C ASN A 641 9.83 -8.66 16.15
N SER A 642 8.98 -7.99 15.37
CA SER A 642 8.19 -8.60 14.30
C SER A 642 8.85 -8.46 12.94
N TRP A 643 8.63 -9.45 12.07
CA TRP A 643 9.07 -9.44 10.68
C TRP A 643 7.88 -9.64 9.76
N PHE A 644 7.76 -8.77 8.76
CA PHE A 644 6.62 -8.76 7.85
C PHE A 644 7.05 -9.19 6.44
N PRO A 645 6.27 -10.05 5.75
CA PRO A 645 6.59 -10.47 4.41
C PRO A 645 6.53 -9.29 3.43
N PHE A 646 7.46 -9.31 2.48
CA PHE A 646 7.52 -8.29 1.43
C PHE A 646 7.65 -8.93 0.06
N THR A 647 6.83 -8.50 -0.88
CA THR A 647 7.04 -8.68 -2.32
C THR A 647 6.82 -7.36 -3.03
N PHE A 648 7.51 -7.18 -4.16
CA PHE A 648 7.36 -5.97 -4.98
C PHE A 648 5.91 -5.79 -5.47
N ALA A 649 5.22 -6.89 -5.77
CA ALA A 649 3.84 -6.87 -6.20
C ALA A 649 2.87 -6.47 -5.08
N ALA A 650 2.92 -7.13 -3.93
CA ALA A 650 1.95 -6.93 -2.84
C ALA A 650 2.14 -5.63 -2.08
N ASN A 651 3.39 -5.18 -1.92
CA ASN A 651 3.69 -4.03 -1.06
C ASN A 651 3.79 -2.72 -1.85
N ILE A 652 4.03 -2.76 -3.17
CA ILE A 652 4.33 -1.56 -3.97
C ILE A 652 3.39 -1.45 -5.18
N ARG A 653 3.46 -2.40 -6.12
CA ARG A 653 2.76 -2.27 -7.40
C ARG A 653 1.24 -2.34 -7.27
N VAL A 654 0.71 -3.40 -6.68
CA VAL A 654 -0.75 -3.60 -6.56
C VAL A 654 -1.40 -2.51 -5.70
N PRO A 655 -0.84 -2.10 -4.54
CA PRO A 655 -1.38 -0.98 -3.77
C PRO A 655 -1.50 0.33 -4.57
N PHE A 656 -0.48 0.69 -5.35
CA PHE A 656 -0.55 1.89 -6.20
C PHE A 656 -1.58 1.75 -7.32
N ASP A 657 -1.68 0.56 -7.93
CA ASP A 657 -2.70 0.28 -8.94
C ASP A 657 -4.13 0.41 -8.39
N ILE A 658 -4.37 -0.04 -7.15
CA ILE A 658 -5.64 0.15 -6.45
C ILE A 658 -5.93 1.64 -6.24
N LEU A 659 -4.96 2.39 -5.70
CA LEU A 659 -5.12 3.82 -5.43
C LEU A 659 -5.43 4.62 -6.70
N LEU A 660 -4.68 4.38 -7.78
CA LEU A 660 -4.93 5.00 -9.09
C LEU A 660 -6.33 4.67 -9.60
N GLN A 661 -6.78 3.41 -9.49
CA GLN A 661 -8.12 3.04 -9.92
C GLN A 661 -9.24 3.65 -9.05
N LEU A 662 -8.97 3.93 -7.76
CA LEU A 662 -9.88 4.70 -6.89
C LEU A 662 -9.85 6.22 -7.16
N GLY A 663 -9.02 6.66 -8.12
CA GLY A 663 -8.86 8.04 -8.54
C GLY A 663 -7.91 8.86 -7.69
N VAL A 664 -7.04 8.22 -6.91
CA VAL A 664 -6.01 8.88 -6.11
C VAL A 664 -4.79 9.15 -6.99
N ASP A 665 -4.34 10.40 -7.02
CA ASP A 665 -3.06 10.76 -7.61
C ASP A 665 -1.92 10.41 -6.63
N ILE A 666 -1.34 9.23 -6.83
CA ILE A 666 -0.25 8.70 -5.99
C ILE A 666 1.03 9.55 -6.00
N PHE A 667 1.13 10.56 -6.89
CA PHE A 667 2.26 11.47 -6.96
C PHE A 667 2.02 12.74 -6.15
N SER A 668 0.79 13.26 -6.10
CA SER A 668 0.50 14.50 -5.37
C SER A 668 -0.07 14.26 -3.96
N ASP A 669 -0.80 13.17 -3.76
CA ASP A 669 -1.41 12.85 -2.46
C ASP A 669 -0.49 11.98 -1.58
N LEU A 670 0.38 12.64 -0.82
CA LEU A 670 1.30 12.00 0.13
C LEU A 670 0.61 11.45 1.40
N THR A 671 -0.70 11.61 1.55
CA THR A 671 -1.42 10.91 2.64
C THR A 671 -1.55 9.40 2.37
N PHE A 672 -1.27 8.96 1.14
CA PHE A 672 -1.11 7.56 0.75
C PHE A 672 0.36 7.24 0.38
N ASP A 673 1.32 7.88 1.07
CA ASP A 673 2.73 7.56 0.90
C ASP A 673 3.02 6.09 1.27
N THR A 674 4.15 5.55 0.80
CA THR A 674 4.49 4.13 0.93
C THR A 674 4.51 3.68 2.39
N TRP A 675 4.94 4.53 3.33
CA TRP A 675 4.95 4.19 4.75
C TRP A 675 3.53 4.01 5.32
N VAL A 676 2.54 4.76 4.82
CA VAL A 676 1.13 4.60 5.21
C VAL A 676 0.62 3.25 4.74
N ILE A 677 0.91 2.89 3.48
CA ILE A 677 0.53 1.60 2.88
C ILE A 677 1.16 0.45 3.66
N GLN A 678 2.47 0.53 3.95
CA GLN A 678 3.14 -0.52 4.74
C GLN A 678 2.55 -0.64 6.14
N THR A 679 2.21 0.48 6.78
CA THR A 679 1.59 0.47 8.12
C THR A 679 0.21 -0.20 8.10
N VAL A 680 -0.62 0.08 7.07
CA VAL A 680 -1.90 -0.61 6.88
C VAL A 680 -1.67 -2.11 6.67
N LEU A 681 -0.76 -2.50 5.77
CA LEU A 681 -0.47 -3.91 5.49
C LEU A 681 0.01 -4.67 6.74
N ARG A 682 0.82 -4.04 7.60
CA ARG A 682 1.28 -4.60 8.88
C ARG A 682 0.13 -4.79 9.89
N LYS A 683 -0.83 -3.87 9.94
CA LYS A 683 -2.05 -4.06 10.74
C LYS A 683 -2.91 -5.19 10.17
N LEU A 684 -3.11 -5.23 8.85
CA LEU A 684 -3.95 -6.23 8.20
C LEU A 684 -3.36 -7.64 8.32
N ILE A 685 -2.05 -7.82 8.15
CA ILE A 685 -1.45 -9.17 8.22
C ILE A 685 -1.60 -9.82 9.60
N ILE A 686 -1.55 -9.03 10.67
CA ILE A 686 -1.71 -9.54 12.05
C ILE A 686 -3.18 -9.85 12.34
N ASN A 687 -4.11 -9.06 11.81
CA ASN A 687 -5.51 -9.05 12.25
C ASN A 687 -6.50 -9.65 11.25
N ALA A 688 -6.07 -9.97 10.02
CA ALA A 688 -6.95 -10.58 9.03
C ALA A 688 -7.29 -12.02 9.41
N VAL A 689 -8.58 -12.33 9.45
CA VAL A 689 -9.12 -13.66 9.78
C VAL A 689 -9.59 -14.35 8.49
N PRO A 690 -9.00 -15.50 8.12
CA PRO A 690 -9.50 -16.33 7.03
C PRO A 690 -10.87 -16.92 7.35
N TRP A 691 -11.82 -16.74 6.44
CA TRP A 691 -13.16 -17.30 6.60
C TRP A 691 -13.31 -18.65 5.92
N ASP A 692 -12.45 -19.07 4.99
CA ASP A 692 -12.72 -20.29 4.20
C ASP A 692 -12.90 -21.53 5.11
N GLU A 693 -13.83 -22.42 4.76
CA GLU A 693 -14.17 -23.60 5.59
C GLU A 693 -12.94 -24.48 5.87
N LYS A 694 -12.04 -24.57 4.89
CA LYS A 694 -10.71 -25.19 4.97
C LYS A 694 -9.76 -24.51 5.97
N TRP A 695 -10.21 -23.55 6.75
CA TRP A 695 -9.48 -22.96 7.87
C TRP A 695 -10.26 -22.98 9.18
N ARG A 696 -11.56 -23.33 9.14
CA ARG A 696 -12.45 -23.37 10.32
C ARG A 696 -12.42 -24.69 11.08
N GLY A 697 -11.87 -25.75 10.49
CA GLY A 697 -11.86 -27.10 11.04
C GLY A 697 -10.51 -27.58 11.60
N ASP A 698 -10.44 -28.89 11.83
CA ASP A 698 -9.34 -29.60 12.48
C ASP A 698 -8.23 -29.97 11.46
N ILE A 699 -7.46 -28.98 11.01
CA ILE A 699 -6.66 -29.14 9.79
C ILE A 699 -5.20 -29.45 10.10
N GLU A 700 -4.83 -30.71 9.84
CA GLU A 700 -3.45 -31.07 9.53
C GLU A 700 -3.06 -30.36 8.23
N ARG A 701 -2.00 -29.55 8.28
CA ARG A 701 -1.20 -29.02 7.15
C ARG A 701 -1.87 -29.20 5.79
N VAL A 702 -2.36 -28.11 5.18
CA VAL A 702 -2.70 -28.11 3.75
C VAL A 702 -1.41 -28.32 2.95
N LYS A 703 -0.96 -29.57 2.82
CA LYS A 703 -0.14 -29.97 1.70
C LYS A 703 -1.07 -29.85 0.50
N ARG A 704 -0.76 -29.01 -0.47
CA ARG A 704 -1.34 -29.14 -1.82
C ARG A 704 -0.80 -30.42 -2.45
N GLU A 705 -1.29 -31.56 -1.97
CA GLU A 705 -0.96 -32.87 -2.51
C GLU A 705 -1.33 -32.88 -3.99
N GLY A 706 -0.34 -32.99 -4.89
CA GLY A 706 -0.54 -33.00 -6.34
C GLY A 706 0.08 -31.83 -7.10
N LEU A 707 0.53 -30.75 -6.44
CA LEU A 707 1.43 -29.79 -7.11
C LEU A 707 2.84 -30.38 -7.22
N GLY A 708 3.57 -29.98 -8.27
CA GLY A 708 4.96 -30.42 -8.44
C GLY A 708 5.84 -30.05 -7.24
N THR A 709 7.05 -30.59 -7.17
CA THR A 709 8.01 -30.37 -6.05
C THR A 709 8.33 -28.91 -5.71
N ASN A 710 7.96 -27.97 -6.59
CA ASN A 710 8.12 -26.52 -6.42
C ASN A 710 6.79 -25.75 -6.33
N GLY A 711 5.64 -26.41 -6.19
CA GLY A 711 4.34 -25.74 -6.21
C GLY A 711 3.93 -25.20 -7.59
N GLU A 712 4.55 -25.67 -8.67
CA GLU A 712 4.15 -25.32 -10.04
C GLU A 712 2.85 -26.03 -10.42
N LEU A 713 1.98 -25.31 -11.15
CA LEU A 713 0.78 -25.92 -11.74
C LEU A 713 1.20 -27.02 -12.74
N PRO A 714 0.44 -28.13 -12.82
CA PRO A 714 0.71 -29.19 -13.79
C PRO A 714 0.70 -28.66 -15.23
N GLY A 715 1.46 -29.30 -16.13
CA GLY A 715 1.43 -28.98 -17.57
C GLY A 715 0.07 -29.25 -18.22
N THR A 716 -0.12 -28.76 -19.45
CA THR A 716 -1.38 -28.89 -20.19
C THR A 716 -1.80 -30.34 -20.37
N THR A 717 -0.84 -31.24 -20.62
CA THR A 717 -1.10 -32.68 -20.77
C THR A 717 -1.63 -33.30 -19.48
N ALA A 718 -1.09 -32.90 -18.32
CA ALA A 718 -1.52 -33.41 -17.02
C ALA A 718 -2.91 -32.86 -16.64
N GLN A 719 -3.16 -31.57 -16.89
CA GLN A 719 -4.50 -30.97 -16.69
C GLN A 719 -5.55 -31.63 -17.58
N LYS A 720 -5.21 -31.96 -18.83
CA LYS A 720 -6.10 -32.71 -19.74
C LYS A 720 -6.40 -34.12 -19.20
N ALA A 721 -5.42 -34.80 -18.62
CA ALA A 721 -5.63 -36.10 -17.97
C ALA A 721 -6.56 -35.96 -16.75
N MET A 722 -6.36 -34.94 -15.91
CA MET A 722 -7.25 -34.65 -14.77
C MET A 722 -8.69 -34.42 -15.22
N LEU A 723 -8.91 -33.65 -16.28
CA LEU A 723 -10.25 -33.42 -16.85
C LEU A 723 -10.90 -34.72 -17.35
N ASN A 724 -10.15 -35.55 -18.07
CA ASN A 724 -10.64 -36.86 -18.55
C ASN A 724 -11.00 -37.80 -17.39
N GLU A 725 -10.27 -37.70 -16.28
CA GLU A 725 -10.49 -38.45 -15.04
C GLU A 725 -11.53 -37.82 -14.11
N LYS A 726 -12.12 -36.66 -14.49
CA LYS A 726 -13.05 -35.87 -13.65
C LYS A 726 -12.48 -35.52 -12.27
N LYS A 727 -11.19 -35.23 -12.19
CA LYS A 727 -10.53 -34.76 -10.96
C LYS A 727 -10.81 -33.28 -10.74
N SER A 728 -10.95 -32.88 -9.47
CA SER A 728 -11.10 -31.47 -9.10
C SER A 728 -9.87 -30.63 -9.43
N PHE A 729 -10.11 -29.37 -9.77
CA PHE A 729 -9.08 -28.33 -9.86
C PHE A 729 -8.97 -27.46 -8.60
N ASP A 730 -9.68 -27.76 -7.50
CA ASP A 730 -9.62 -27.00 -6.23
C ASP A 730 -8.21 -26.87 -5.66
N VAL A 731 -7.33 -27.84 -5.97
CA VAL A 731 -5.91 -27.80 -5.61
C VAL A 731 -5.16 -26.61 -6.23
N PHE A 732 -5.73 -25.96 -7.25
CA PHE A 732 -5.20 -24.74 -7.86
C PHE A 732 -5.79 -23.46 -7.27
N HIS A 733 -6.81 -23.56 -6.41
CA HIS A 733 -7.38 -22.39 -5.75
C HIS A 733 -6.36 -21.76 -4.80
N PRO A 734 -6.42 -20.43 -4.61
CA PRO A 734 -5.59 -19.74 -3.63
C PRO A 734 -5.78 -20.27 -2.21
N ASP A 735 -4.77 -20.11 -1.36
CA ASP A 735 -4.84 -20.48 0.05
C ASP A 735 -5.97 -19.73 0.76
N PHE A 736 -6.20 -18.48 0.38
CA PHE A 736 -7.24 -17.63 0.94
C PHE A 736 -8.18 -17.15 -0.16
N GLU A 737 -9.45 -17.47 -0.02
CA GLU A 737 -10.52 -16.99 -0.91
C GLU A 737 -11.29 -15.86 -0.22
N THR A 738 -11.54 -15.97 1.08
CA THR A 738 -12.22 -14.96 1.86
C THR A 738 -11.42 -14.54 3.09
N LEU A 739 -11.15 -13.24 3.20
CA LEU A 739 -10.46 -12.61 4.33
C LEU A 739 -11.33 -11.52 4.95
N TYR A 740 -11.30 -11.43 6.26
CA TYR A 740 -12.06 -10.43 7.03
C TYR A 740 -11.21 -9.70 8.05
N LEU A 741 -11.61 -8.47 8.37
CA LEU A 741 -11.14 -7.75 9.55
C LEU A 741 -12.27 -7.59 10.56
N PHE A 742 -12.07 -8.11 11.75
CA PHE A 742 -12.96 -7.96 12.91
C PHE A 742 -12.21 -7.17 13.98
N SER A 743 -12.45 -5.87 14.03
CA SER A 743 -11.60 -4.96 14.80
C SER A 743 -11.79 -5.17 16.31
N GLY A 744 -13.01 -5.50 16.75
CA GLY A 744 -13.30 -5.82 18.14
C GLY A 744 -12.75 -7.18 18.57
N PHE A 745 -12.92 -8.21 17.74
CA PHE A 745 -12.38 -9.54 17.99
C PHE A 745 -10.85 -9.57 18.08
N SER A 746 -10.17 -8.75 17.26
CA SER A 746 -8.71 -8.61 17.30
C SER A 746 -8.16 -8.13 18.65
N LEU A 747 -9.00 -7.61 19.55
CA LEU A 747 -8.60 -7.16 20.89
C LEU A 747 -8.58 -8.30 21.93
N PHE A 748 -9.12 -9.48 21.61
CA PHE A 748 -9.03 -10.63 22.50
C PHE A 748 -7.62 -11.23 22.44
N ASN A 749 -6.97 -11.30 23.60
CA ASN A 749 -5.71 -12.01 23.73
C ASN A 749 -5.92 -13.51 23.61
N HIS A 750 -4.86 -14.17 23.16
CA HIS A 750 -4.91 -15.56 22.79
C HIS A 750 -4.06 -16.43 23.71
N ALA A 751 -4.44 -17.70 23.89
CA ALA A 751 -3.67 -18.68 24.65
C ALA A 751 -3.37 -19.95 23.81
N CYS A 752 -2.12 -20.44 23.83
CA CYS A 752 -1.71 -21.62 23.04
C CYS A 752 -2.07 -22.98 23.66
N ASN A 753 -2.48 -23.06 24.94
CA ASN A 753 -2.80 -24.34 25.62
C ASN A 753 -4.31 -24.57 25.82
N TYR A 754 -4.73 -25.84 25.77
CA TYR A 754 -6.11 -26.31 25.99
C TYR A 754 -6.70 -25.94 27.37
N GLY A 755 -5.90 -25.45 28.31
CA GLY A 755 -6.35 -24.95 29.62
C GLY A 755 -5.95 -23.50 29.93
N GLY A 756 -5.47 -22.73 28.94
CA GLY A 756 -5.11 -21.33 29.11
C GLY A 756 -6.15 -20.33 28.57
N HIS A 757 -7.19 -20.83 27.90
CA HIS A 757 -8.31 -20.06 27.39
C HIS A 757 -9.56 -20.35 28.22
N ASN A 758 -10.41 -19.34 28.42
CA ASN A 758 -11.67 -19.45 29.15
C ASN A 758 -12.89 -19.10 28.28
N ALA A 759 -12.65 -18.65 27.04
CA ALA A 759 -13.67 -18.45 26.01
C ALA A 759 -13.31 -19.18 24.71
N ASN A 760 -14.33 -19.56 23.96
CA ASN A 760 -14.23 -20.11 22.61
C ASN A 760 -14.77 -19.10 21.60
N TRP A 761 -14.42 -19.30 20.32
CA TRP A 761 -14.96 -18.51 19.23
C TRP A 761 -15.28 -19.37 18.01
N GLY A 762 -16.13 -18.83 17.13
CA GLY A 762 -16.59 -19.51 15.93
C GLY A 762 -17.47 -18.61 15.08
N TYR A 763 -17.96 -19.13 13.97
CA TYR A 763 -18.89 -18.42 13.09
C TYR A 763 -20.33 -18.78 13.40
N ASP A 764 -21.21 -17.82 13.16
CA ASP A 764 -22.64 -17.96 13.34
C ASP A 764 -23.28 -18.80 12.22
N GLU A 765 -24.27 -19.63 12.57
CA GLU A 765 -24.98 -20.48 11.62
C GLU A 765 -26.04 -19.70 10.79
N GLU A 766 -26.60 -18.61 11.33
CA GLU A 766 -27.62 -17.78 10.68
C GLU A 766 -27.05 -16.65 9.84
N ILE A 767 -25.96 -16.02 10.30
CA ILE A 767 -25.23 -14.98 9.57
C ILE A 767 -23.81 -15.52 9.31
N PRO A 768 -23.54 -16.14 8.15
CA PRO A 768 -22.34 -16.96 7.95
C PRO A 768 -20.99 -16.26 8.22
N ASN A 769 -20.92 -14.93 8.08
CA ASN A 769 -19.70 -14.16 8.36
C ASN A 769 -19.70 -13.42 9.70
N ARG A 770 -20.73 -13.58 10.53
CA ARG A 770 -20.73 -13.09 11.90
C ARG A 770 -19.88 -14.02 12.76
N MET A 771 -18.99 -13.46 13.55
CA MET A 771 -18.17 -14.18 14.49
C MET A 771 -18.76 -14.06 15.89
N LEU A 772 -18.69 -15.14 16.65
CA LEU A 772 -19.23 -15.28 17.99
C LEU A 772 -18.10 -15.66 18.95
N VAL A 773 -18.13 -15.12 20.17
CA VAL A 773 -17.28 -15.49 21.30
C VAL A 773 -18.18 -15.87 22.47
N TRP A 774 -17.96 -17.04 23.06
CA TRP A 774 -18.75 -17.54 24.19
C TRP A 774 -17.89 -18.18 25.27
N ALA A 775 -18.40 -18.19 26.50
CA ALA A 775 -17.68 -18.74 27.65
C ALA A 775 -17.49 -20.26 27.55
N ALA A 776 -16.26 -20.75 27.66
CA ALA A 776 -15.92 -22.18 27.69
C ALA A 776 -16.15 -22.81 29.07
N GLU A 777 -15.99 -21.99 30.11
CA GLU A 777 -16.17 -22.26 31.52
C GLU A 777 -16.78 -21.04 32.22
N ASP A 778 -17.04 -21.14 33.53
CA ASP A 778 -17.52 -19.98 34.29
C ASP A 778 -16.37 -18.97 34.45
N ILE A 779 -16.59 -17.71 34.05
CA ILE A 779 -15.59 -16.65 34.07
C ILE A 779 -15.95 -15.67 35.18
N PRO A 780 -15.17 -15.60 36.28
CA PRO A 780 -15.42 -14.64 37.34
C PRO A 780 -15.20 -13.21 36.87
N LYS A 781 -15.95 -12.27 37.45
CA LYS A 781 -15.77 -10.83 37.27
C LYS A 781 -14.31 -10.42 37.48
N GLY A 782 -13.80 -9.60 36.56
CA GLY A 782 -12.43 -9.09 36.61
C GLY A 782 -11.38 -10.02 36.00
N THR A 783 -11.79 -11.20 35.51
CA THR A 783 -10.89 -12.13 34.82
C THR A 783 -10.73 -11.74 33.35
N GLU A 784 -9.51 -11.80 32.84
CA GLU A 784 -9.23 -11.60 31.41
C GLU A 784 -9.89 -12.72 30.59
N ILE A 785 -10.56 -12.34 29.50
CA ILE A 785 -11.19 -13.26 28.56
C ILE A 785 -10.17 -13.58 27.47
N ARG A 786 -9.73 -14.83 27.42
CA ARG A 786 -8.73 -15.32 26.47
C ARG A 786 -9.34 -16.35 25.54
N ILE A 787 -9.01 -16.25 24.27
CA ILE A 787 -9.50 -17.14 23.21
C ILE A 787 -8.38 -18.06 22.70
N PRO A 788 -8.68 -19.25 22.17
CA PRO A 788 -7.69 -20.09 21.52
C PRO A 788 -7.29 -19.53 20.15
N TYR A 789 -6.01 -19.65 19.77
CA TYR A 789 -5.55 -19.33 18.40
C TYR A 789 -6.22 -20.20 17.32
N LYS A 790 -6.32 -21.49 17.61
CA LYS A 790 -7.00 -22.53 16.82
C LYS A 790 -7.46 -23.64 17.77
N TYR A 791 -8.32 -24.53 17.29
CA TYR A 791 -8.73 -25.73 18.02
C TYR A 791 -7.57 -26.71 18.37
N ARG A 792 -6.37 -26.55 17.77
CA ARG A 792 -5.18 -27.39 18.02
C ARG A 792 -3.94 -26.60 18.44
N PRO A 793 -3.01 -27.23 19.20
CA PRO A 793 -1.71 -26.64 19.54
C PRO A 793 -0.88 -26.32 18.29
N MET A 794 -0.22 -25.17 18.31
CA MET A 794 0.62 -24.70 17.22
C MET A 794 2.10 -24.79 17.59
N SER A 795 2.97 -25.07 16.62
CA SER A 795 4.42 -24.94 16.87
C SER A 795 4.76 -23.46 17.12
N SER A 796 5.76 -23.17 17.96
CA SER A 796 6.22 -21.79 18.21
C SER A 796 6.53 -21.04 16.90
N MET A 797 7.13 -21.73 15.93
CA MET A 797 7.45 -21.15 14.62
C MET A 797 6.19 -20.85 13.79
N SER A 798 5.18 -21.73 13.83
CA SER A 798 3.89 -21.48 13.17
C SER A 798 3.12 -20.36 13.85
N ALA A 799 3.17 -20.28 15.19
CA ALA A 799 2.54 -19.21 15.97
C ALA A 799 3.18 -17.87 15.62
N GLN A 800 4.50 -17.77 15.65
CA GLN A 800 5.22 -16.57 15.24
C GLN A 800 4.90 -16.13 13.80
N ARG A 801 4.72 -17.08 12.87
CA ARG A 801 4.36 -16.77 11.47
C ARG A 801 2.92 -16.27 11.30
N ILE A 802 1.97 -16.82 12.05
CA ILE A 802 0.55 -16.42 11.95
C ILE A 802 0.28 -15.13 12.72
N LEU A 803 0.96 -14.95 13.85
CA LEU A 803 0.69 -13.87 14.81
C LEU A 803 1.64 -12.70 14.67
N GLY A 804 2.71 -12.86 13.87
CA GLY A 804 3.78 -11.87 13.76
C GLY A 804 4.64 -11.71 15.01
N LYS A 805 4.38 -12.47 16.09
CA LYS A 805 5.09 -12.41 17.38
C LYS A 805 5.13 -13.78 18.06
N ASP A 806 6.09 -13.96 18.96
CA ASP A 806 6.18 -15.18 19.77
C ASP A 806 4.93 -15.34 20.64
N CYS A 807 4.46 -16.58 20.79
CA CYS A 807 3.36 -16.87 21.70
C CYS A 807 3.84 -16.60 23.14
N GLN A 808 3.07 -15.82 23.90
CA GLN A 808 3.41 -15.45 25.28
C GLN A 808 2.99 -16.48 26.34
N CYS A 809 2.48 -17.65 25.95
CA CYS A 809 1.97 -18.64 26.91
C CYS A 809 2.87 -19.87 27.08
#